data_AF-A0AAV8U370-F1
#
_entry.id   AF-A0AAV8U370-F1
#
_cell.length_a   1.000
_cell.length_b   1.000
_cell.length_c   1.000
_cell.angle_alpha   90.00
_cell.angle_beta   90.00
_cell.angle_gamma   90.00
#
_symmetry.space_group_name_H-M   'P 1'
#
loop_
_entity.id
_entity.type
_entity.pdbx_description
1 polymer ?
#
loop_
_entity_poly.entity_id
_entity_poly.type
_entity_poly.pdbx_seq_one_letter_code
_entity_poly.pdbx_strand_id
1 'polypeptide(L)'
;MLGAAYRNSSIDWRPSAVVALATSADDSQVAAAREDGSLEIWLVSPGAVGWHCQLTIQGDPNSRVSSLVWCKAGSRGLPCGRLFSSSIDGSVLEWDLFHLKQKSVLESIGVSIWQMAVAPSNNLMIHTESQHLGNGYVKHIDDGSNHESSDSEDDSDSDNINKLLDVEDPCVAIACDDGCVRLYRIPDSDEFIYYRTLPRVSGRVLSVTWSADATRIYSGSSDGFIRCWDAKIGHEIYRITVGLGGLGCGADICVWSLLALRCGTLVSADSNGSVQFWDSQFGTLLQSHSSHKSDVNALAAAPGHNRVFSAGSDGQVILYKLSHEAVGSSDDISTSNMTKKWVYVGYVRAHTHDVRALTVAVPISREDPLPDEKVKRVRTKKKPVEFNYHKWAHLGVPMLISAGDDTKLFAYSAKEFTRFSPHDICPAPQRVPIQLVLSTVFEQNSLLLVQASSSLDILCVRIKGGALPVMGSGLSKGHASTDLVARIKAKASRKIICSAISNAGTLFAYSDHLKPNLFELKKNEAGKGAWTVNKRKLPNELPFAHSMAFSSDSSRLMVAGHDRKIYVVDVRSSELVQTFTPCHEDNEEGSSSIEPPITKMLTSCDGQWLAAINCFGDVYIFNLETQRQHWFIARLDGASVTAGGFPPQNNNVLVVTTSSNQVYAFDVEAKQLGEWSMQHTFVLPRRYQEFPGEVIGLSFQPSTSSPSVIIYSAR
;
A
#
# COMPACT_ATOMS: atom_id res chain seq x y z
N MET A 1 4.59 28.77 -23.82
CA MET A 1 3.13 29.02 -23.80
C MET A 1 2.45 27.67 -23.97
N LEU A 2 1.58 27.25 -23.05
CA LEU A 2 0.72 26.09 -23.31
C LEU A 2 -0.22 26.41 -24.47
N GLY A 3 -0.37 25.47 -25.41
CA GLY A 3 -1.34 25.57 -26.51
C GLY A 3 -2.79 25.55 -26.01
N ALA A 4 -3.76 25.55 -26.95
CA ALA A 4 -5.18 25.43 -26.62
C ALA A 4 -5.45 24.15 -25.80
N ALA A 5 -6.11 24.30 -24.65
CA ALA A 5 -6.45 23.20 -23.76
C ALA A 5 -7.93 22.82 -23.91
N TYR A 6 -8.19 21.55 -24.20
CA TYR A 6 -9.53 20.99 -24.30
C TYR A 6 -9.86 20.16 -23.08
N ARG A 7 -11.04 20.38 -22.48
CA ARG A 7 -11.51 19.61 -21.33
C ARG A 7 -12.55 18.59 -21.78
N ASN A 8 -12.38 17.36 -21.32
CA ASN A 8 -13.32 16.27 -21.48
C ASN A 8 -13.73 15.77 -20.08
N SER A 9 -15.04 15.59 -19.86
CA SER A 9 -15.62 15.08 -18.62
C SER A 9 -16.65 13.98 -18.87
N SER A 10 -16.61 13.33 -20.04
CA SER A 10 -17.57 12.30 -20.45
C SER A 10 -17.12 10.87 -20.17
N ILE A 11 -15.97 10.70 -19.51
CA ILE A 11 -15.44 9.40 -19.11
C ILE A 11 -15.92 9.11 -17.69
N ASP A 12 -16.72 8.05 -17.54
CA ASP A 12 -17.15 7.57 -16.23
C ASP A 12 -15.95 7.00 -15.45
N TRP A 13 -15.82 7.45 -14.21
CA TRP A 13 -14.80 6.97 -13.26
C TRP A 13 -15.50 6.62 -11.95
N ARG A 14 -15.36 5.35 -11.55
CA ARG A 14 -16.02 4.79 -10.36
C ARG A 14 -15.00 3.96 -9.55
N PRO A 15 -14.23 4.62 -8.67
CA PRO A 15 -13.34 3.91 -7.76
C PRO A 15 -14.13 3.12 -6.72
N SER A 16 -13.49 2.11 -6.14
CA SER A 16 -14.03 1.26 -5.08
C SER A 16 -13.63 1.76 -3.69
N ALA A 17 -14.54 1.56 -2.74
CA ALA A 17 -14.33 1.86 -1.32
C ALA A 17 -13.12 1.12 -0.76
N VAL A 18 -12.46 1.71 0.22
CA VAL A 18 -11.40 1.04 0.99
C VAL A 18 -12.03 0.36 2.19
N VAL A 19 -11.87 -0.96 2.27
CA VAL A 19 -12.54 -1.81 3.26
C VAL A 19 -11.68 -2.08 4.48
N ALA A 20 -10.37 -2.28 4.26
CA ALA A 20 -9.42 -2.59 5.32
C ALA A 20 -8.09 -1.87 5.08
N LEU A 21 -7.43 -1.51 6.18
CA LEU A 21 -6.08 -0.96 6.23
C LEU A 21 -5.24 -1.80 7.18
N ALA A 22 -3.98 -2.01 6.84
CA ALA A 22 -3.00 -2.59 7.75
C ALA A 22 -1.62 -1.98 7.51
N THR A 23 -0.93 -1.65 8.59
CA THR A 23 0.45 -1.15 8.53
C THR A 23 1.41 -2.34 8.61
N SER A 24 2.51 -2.28 7.85
CA SER A 24 3.57 -3.28 7.85
C SER A 24 4.22 -3.45 9.23
N ALA A 25 4.91 -4.57 9.41
CA ALA A 25 5.49 -4.94 10.69
C ALA A 25 6.59 -3.99 11.22
N ASP A 26 7.20 -3.22 10.33
CA ASP A 26 8.22 -2.18 10.57
C ASP A 26 7.61 -0.77 10.62
N ASP A 27 6.28 -0.66 10.61
CA ASP A 27 5.49 0.57 10.58
C ASP A 27 5.67 1.45 9.32
N SER A 28 6.42 1.01 8.29
CA SER A 28 6.85 1.88 7.19
C SER A 28 5.89 1.95 5.99
N GLN A 29 5.06 0.93 5.79
CA GLN A 29 4.16 0.77 4.65
C GLN A 29 2.72 0.59 5.11
N VAL A 30 1.78 1.03 4.28
CA VAL A 30 0.34 0.87 4.52
C VAL A 30 -0.27 0.11 3.36
N ALA A 31 -0.83 -1.06 3.68
CA ALA A 31 -1.65 -1.84 2.76
C ALA A 31 -3.11 -1.37 2.85
N ALA A 32 -3.73 -1.15 1.69
CA ALA A 32 -5.13 -0.77 1.56
C ALA A 32 -5.86 -1.75 0.64
N ALA A 33 -6.83 -2.48 1.18
CA ALA A 33 -7.70 -3.37 0.39
C ALA A 33 -8.97 -2.64 0.00
N ARG A 34 -9.34 -2.75 -1.27
CA ARG A 34 -10.56 -2.17 -1.82
C ARG A 34 -11.66 -3.21 -1.99
N GLU A 35 -12.89 -2.73 -2.08
CA GLU A 35 -14.08 -3.58 -2.21
C GLU A 35 -14.07 -4.44 -3.49
N ASP A 36 -13.36 -4.01 -4.53
CA ASP A 36 -13.19 -4.79 -5.75
C ASP A 36 -12.13 -5.90 -5.63
N GLY A 37 -11.57 -6.12 -4.44
CA GLY A 37 -10.52 -7.10 -4.19
C GLY A 37 -9.12 -6.65 -4.63
N SER A 38 -8.94 -5.41 -5.07
CA SER A 38 -7.59 -4.88 -5.31
C SER A 38 -6.88 -4.49 -4.02
N LEU A 39 -5.56 -4.60 -4.03
CA LEU A 39 -4.69 -4.36 -2.88
C LEU A 39 -3.61 -3.35 -3.28
N GLU A 40 -3.56 -2.22 -2.58
CA GLU A 40 -2.63 -1.11 -2.82
C GLU A 40 -1.60 -1.03 -1.69
N ILE A 41 -0.32 -0.83 -2.04
CA ILE A 41 0.75 -0.60 -1.07
C ILE A 41 1.22 0.86 -1.16
N TRP A 42 1.02 1.58 -0.07
CA TRP A 42 1.35 2.99 0.09
C TRP A 42 2.55 3.18 1.01
N LEU A 43 3.50 4.03 0.61
CA LEU A 43 4.66 4.35 1.43
C LEU A 43 5.20 5.74 1.13
N VAL A 44 6.13 6.20 1.98
CA VAL A 44 6.89 7.44 1.78
C VAL A 44 8.34 7.04 1.49
N SER A 45 8.80 7.23 0.24
CA SER A 45 10.19 6.96 -0.11
C SER A 45 11.13 7.93 0.63
N PRO A 46 12.37 7.53 0.93
CA PRO A 46 13.40 8.47 1.35
C PRO A 46 13.46 9.67 0.39
N GLY A 47 13.41 10.90 0.92
CA GLY A 47 13.40 12.12 0.10
C GLY A 47 12.07 12.46 -0.60
N ALA A 48 11.05 11.60 -0.58
CA ALA A 48 9.74 11.88 -1.17
C ALA A 48 8.83 12.78 -0.33
N VAL A 49 8.27 13.81 -0.95
CA VAL A 49 7.53 14.91 -0.30
C VAL A 49 6.16 14.50 0.26
N GLY A 50 5.68 13.30 -0.08
CA GLY A 50 4.42 12.75 0.37
C GLY A 50 4.32 11.24 0.17
N TRP A 51 3.16 10.70 0.52
CA TRP A 51 2.79 9.31 0.26
C TRP A 51 2.61 9.07 -1.23
N HIS A 52 3.05 7.90 -1.71
CA HIS A 52 2.80 7.45 -3.06
C HIS A 52 2.38 5.97 -3.06
N CYS A 53 1.64 5.58 -4.09
CA CYS A 53 1.22 4.20 -4.28
C CYS A 53 2.30 3.47 -5.08
N GLN A 54 3.06 2.60 -4.42
CA GLN A 54 4.14 1.86 -5.08
C GLN A 54 3.59 0.69 -5.91
N LEU A 55 2.67 -0.08 -5.31
CA LEU A 55 2.14 -1.31 -5.90
C LEU A 55 0.62 -1.30 -5.91
N THR A 56 0.05 -1.88 -6.97
CA THR A 56 -1.36 -2.23 -7.02
C THR A 56 -1.47 -3.65 -7.56
N ILE A 57 -1.94 -4.56 -6.72
CA ILE A 57 -2.15 -5.97 -7.06
C ILE A 57 -3.64 -6.16 -7.31
N GLN A 58 -3.98 -6.73 -8.47
CA GLN A 58 -5.37 -7.02 -8.82
C GLN A 58 -5.74 -8.40 -8.26
N GLY A 59 -6.58 -8.43 -7.22
CA GLY A 59 -7.14 -9.66 -6.67
C GLY A 59 -8.38 -10.17 -7.41
N ASP A 60 -9.05 -11.16 -6.82
CA ASP A 60 -10.30 -11.70 -7.34
C ASP A 60 -11.46 -10.70 -7.11
N PRO A 61 -12.17 -10.23 -8.14
CA PRO A 61 -13.32 -9.35 -7.97
C PRO A 61 -14.48 -9.97 -7.17
N ASN A 62 -14.53 -11.30 -7.04
CA ASN A 62 -15.56 -11.97 -6.24
C ASN A 62 -15.17 -12.10 -4.76
N SER A 63 -13.88 -11.97 -4.45
CA SER A 63 -13.39 -11.98 -3.08
C SER A 63 -13.62 -10.61 -2.45
N ARG A 64 -14.49 -10.58 -1.43
CA ARG A 64 -14.73 -9.39 -0.62
C ARG A 64 -13.87 -9.44 0.63
N VAL A 65 -12.76 -8.70 0.60
CA VAL A 65 -11.85 -8.59 1.74
C VAL A 65 -12.59 -7.99 2.94
N SER A 66 -12.43 -8.60 4.11
CA SER A 66 -12.98 -8.13 5.38
C SER A 66 -11.93 -7.55 6.32
N SER A 67 -10.73 -8.14 6.37
CA SER A 67 -9.65 -7.72 7.26
C SER A 67 -8.29 -7.90 6.59
N LEU A 68 -7.34 -7.04 6.94
CA LEU A 68 -5.92 -7.15 6.57
C LEU A 68 -5.06 -7.27 7.82
N VAL A 69 -4.01 -8.09 7.76
CA VAL A 69 -2.99 -8.16 8.81
C VAL A 69 -1.61 -8.38 8.23
N TRP A 70 -0.60 -7.78 8.88
CA TRP A 70 0.80 -8.07 8.63
C TRP A 70 1.35 -8.93 9.77
N CYS A 71 1.99 -10.02 9.40
CA CYS A 71 2.72 -10.87 10.34
C CYS A 71 4.21 -10.62 10.14
N LYS A 72 4.96 -10.40 11.23
CA LYS A 72 6.42 -10.44 11.17
C LYS A 72 6.82 -11.82 10.65
N ALA A 73 7.59 -11.85 9.57
CA ALA A 73 8.25 -13.08 9.18
C ALA A 73 9.27 -13.42 10.28
N GLY A 74 9.50 -14.71 10.57
CA GLY A 74 10.50 -15.09 11.56
C GLY A 74 11.91 -14.74 11.11
N SER A 75 12.91 -15.31 11.78
CA SER A 75 14.32 -14.90 11.75
C SER A 75 15.00 -14.85 10.36
N ARG A 76 14.32 -15.28 9.29
CA ARG A 76 14.82 -15.34 7.89
C ARG A 76 14.03 -14.53 6.85
N GLY A 77 12.97 -13.79 7.23
CA GLY A 77 12.05 -13.18 6.26
C GLY A 77 12.21 -11.67 6.00
N LEU A 78 11.35 -11.14 5.11
CA LEU A 78 11.31 -9.74 4.70
C LEU A 78 11.05 -8.79 5.89
N PRO A 79 11.74 -7.62 5.98
CA PRO A 79 11.58 -6.69 7.09
C PRO A 79 10.16 -6.12 7.22
N CYS A 80 9.42 -6.01 6.12
CA CYS A 80 8.03 -5.56 6.12
C CYS A 80 7.03 -6.62 6.61
N GLY A 81 7.43 -7.90 6.66
CA GLY A 81 6.58 -9.03 7.05
C GLY A 81 5.77 -9.64 5.90
N ARG A 82 4.90 -10.60 6.24
CA ARG A 82 3.96 -11.28 5.33
C ARG A 82 2.57 -10.66 5.46
N LEU A 83 1.91 -10.42 4.34
CA LEU A 83 0.60 -9.77 4.30
C LEU A 83 -0.51 -10.80 4.03
N PHE A 84 -1.52 -10.81 4.89
CA PHE A 84 -2.69 -11.66 4.77
C PHE A 84 -3.97 -10.84 4.69
N SER A 85 -4.92 -11.32 3.89
CA SER A 85 -6.29 -10.81 3.87
C SER A 85 -7.28 -11.93 4.15
N SER A 86 -8.29 -11.65 4.95
CA SER A 86 -9.46 -12.53 5.07
C SER A 86 -10.58 -12.02 4.20
N SER A 87 -11.45 -12.95 3.79
CA SER A 87 -12.62 -12.66 2.98
C SER A 87 -13.90 -13.03 3.70
N ILE A 88 -15.02 -12.41 3.29
CA ILE A 88 -16.35 -12.72 3.84
C ILE A 88 -16.84 -14.14 3.50
N ASP A 89 -16.21 -14.83 2.53
CA ASP A 89 -16.49 -16.23 2.23
C ASP A 89 -15.76 -17.21 3.18
N GLY A 90 -14.92 -16.71 4.08
CA GLY A 90 -14.14 -17.51 5.01
C GLY A 90 -12.77 -17.94 4.52
N SER A 91 -12.36 -17.52 3.33
CA SER A 91 -11.00 -17.75 2.84
C SER A 91 -10.00 -16.78 3.44
N VAL A 92 -8.74 -17.21 3.52
CA VAL A 92 -7.58 -16.36 3.85
C VAL A 92 -6.58 -16.47 2.71
N LEU A 93 -6.16 -15.32 2.20
CA LEU A 93 -5.20 -15.19 1.13
C LEU A 93 -3.93 -14.52 1.65
N GLU A 94 -2.78 -15.00 1.18
CA GLU A 94 -1.48 -14.38 1.32
C GLU A 94 -1.15 -13.58 0.06
N TRP A 95 -0.62 -12.37 0.25
CA TRP A 95 -0.23 -11.48 -0.83
C TRP A 95 1.28 -11.52 -1.03
N ASP A 96 1.70 -12.05 -2.17
CA ASP A 96 3.08 -12.01 -2.61
C ASP A 96 3.34 -10.68 -3.34
N LEU A 97 3.95 -9.75 -2.60
CA LEU A 97 4.28 -8.41 -3.09
C LEU A 97 5.41 -8.42 -4.13
N PHE A 98 6.25 -9.47 -4.12
CA PHE A 98 7.36 -9.59 -5.05
C PHE A 98 6.87 -10.10 -6.41
N HIS A 99 6.04 -11.15 -6.43
CA HIS A 99 5.49 -11.73 -7.65
C HIS A 99 4.17 -11.11 -8.11
N LEU A 100 3.60 -10.19 -7.33
CA LEU A 100 2.29 -9.55 -7.57
C LEU A 100 1.16 -10.58 -7.71
N LYS A 101 1.17 -11.60 -6.84
CA LYS A 101 0.20 -12.70 -6.84
C LYS A 101 -0.49 -12.85 -5.49
N GLN A 102 -1.69 -13.41 -5.53
CA GLN A 102 -2.41 -13.87 -4.35
C GLN A 102 -2.32 -15.40 -4.27
N LYS A 103 -2.04 -15.92 -3.08
CA LYS A 103 -1.98 -17.36 -2.77
C LYS A 103 -3.04 -17.67 -1.72
N SER A 104 -3.93 -18.62 -1.98
CA SER A 104 -4.87 -19.10 -0.96
C SER A 104 -4.11 -19.90 0.09
N VAL A 105 -4.25 -19.53 1.36
CA VAL A 105 -3.67 -20.25 2.50
C VAL A 105 -4.72 -20.92 3.36
N LEU A 106 -5.97 -20.41 3.33
CA LEU A 106 -7.13 -21.07 3.91
C LEU A 106 -8.26 -21.02 2.87
N GLU A 107 -8.79 -22.19 2.52
CA GLU A 107 -9.94 -22.28 1.61
C GLU A 107 -11.24 -21.84 2.30
N SER A 108 -12.23 -21.44 1.50
CA SER A 108 -13.54 -21.04 2.02
C SER A 108 -14.22 -22.21 2.74
N ILE A 109 -14.51 -22.00 4.01
CA ILE A 109 -15.31 -22.91 4.85
C ILE A 109 -16.79 -22.53 4.90
N GLY A 110 -17.21 -21.53 4.10
CA GLY A 110 -18.59 -21.00 4.10
C GLY A 110 -18.97 -20.21 5.36
N VAL A 111 -18.02 -19.89 6.23
CA VAL A 111 -18.21 -19.06 7.43
C VAL A 111 -17.48 -17.75 7.24
N SER A 112 -18.20 -16.64 7.34
CA SER A 112 -17.60 -15.32 7.16
C SER A 112 -16.58 -14.98 8.25
N ILE A 113 -15.45 -14.44 7.83
CA ILE A 113 -14.43 -13.90 8.72
C ILE A 113 -14.64 -12.39 8.81
N TRP A 114 -14.76 -11.85 10.03
CA TRP A 114 -14.98 -10.42 10.26
C TRP A 114 -13.68 -9.67 10.53
N GLN A 115 -12.81 -10.20 11.40
CA GLN A 115 -11.54 -9.56 11.73
C GLN A 115 -10.45 -10.61 11.99
N MET A 116 -9.21 -10.26 11.67
CA MET A 116 -8.01 -10.99 12.09
C MET A 116 -7.14 -10.11 12.98
N ALA A 117 -6.43 -10.72 13.93
CA ALA A 117 -5.45 -10.05 14.76
C ALA A 117 -4.22 -10.93 14.99
N VAL A 118 -3.03 -10.34 14.87
CA VAL A 118 -1.75 -11.03 15.06
C VAL A 118 -1.28 -10.83 16.50
N ALA A 119 -0.77 -11.90 17.11
CA ALA A 119 -0.16 -11.85 18.44
C ALA A 119 1.11 -10.97 18.40
N PRO A 120 1.30 -10.08 19.38
CA PRO A 120 2.53 -9.31 19.47
C PRO A 120 3.73 -10.24 19.74
N SER A 121 4.83 -10.03 19.03
CA SER A 121 6.10 -10.73 19.29
C SER A 121 6.70 -10.17 20.59
N ASN A 122 6.96 -11.03 21.58
CA ASN A 122 7.63 -10.64 22.83
C ASN A 122 9.10 -10.28 22.59
N ASN A 123 9.36 -9.09 22.03
CA ASN A 123 10.66 -8.45 22.22
C ASN A 123 10.63 -7.82 23.61
N LEU A 124 11.12 -8.56 24.59
CA LEU A 124 11.72 -7.99 25.81
C LEU A 124 12.85 -7.05 25.37
N MET A 125 12.52 -5.81 25.02
CA MET A 125 13.49 -4.74 25.08
C MET A 125 13.81 -4.53 26.55
N ILE A 126 14.88 -5.18 27.00
CA ILE A 126 15.57 -4.86 28.24
C ILE A 126 16.10 -3.43 28.07
N HIS A 127 15.26 -2.44 28.38
CA HIS A 127 15.78 -1.17 28.82
C HIS A 127 16.33 -1.41 30.22
N THR A 128 17.61 -1.75 30.30
CA THR A 128 18.35 -1.69 31.55
C THR A 128 18.26 -0.24 32.01
N GLU A 129 17.40 0.02 33.00
CA GLU A 129 17.46 1.24 33.77
C GLU A 129 18.90 1.35 34.30
N SER A 130 19.62 2.36 33.84
CA SER A 130 20.91 2.75 34.39
C SER A 130 20.66 3.29 35.80
N GLN A 131 20.57 2.39 36.78
CA GLN A 131 20.72 2.75 38.18
C GLN A 131 22.18 3.09 38.41
N HIS A 132 22.41 4.39 38.60
CA HIS A 132 23.61 4.91 39.23
C HIS A 132 23.80 4.28 40.61
N LEU A 133 24.82 3.45 40.78
CA LEU A 133 25.62 3.25 42.00
C LEU A 133 26.97 2.71 41.48
N GLY A 134 28.08 3.44 41.53
CA GLY A 134 28.83 3.67 42.76
C GLY A 134 30.06 2.75 42.78
N ASN A 135 31.20 3.30 42.33
CA ASN A 135 32.60 2.89 42.53
C ASN A 135 32.93 1.49 43.10
N GLY A 136 33.83 0.79 42.39
CA GLY A 136 35.07 0.34 43.03
C GLY A 136 35.47 -1.13 42.87
N TYR A 137 36.72 -1.30 42.41
CA TYR A 137 37.65 -2.41 42.67
C TYR A 137 37.54 -3.73 41.89
N VAL A 138 38.46 -3.84 40.93
CA VAL A 138 38.96 -5.07 40.32
C VAL A 138 39.85 -5.82 41.33
N LYS A 139 39.63 -7.13 41.50
CA LYS A 139 40.64 -8.06 41.99
C LYS A 139 40.65 -9.34 41.15
N HIS A 140 41.77 -9.54 40.46
CA HIS A 140 42.29 -10.86 40.13
C HIS A 140 42.59 -11.63 41.42
N ILE A 141 42.41 -12.96 41.40
CA ILE A 141 43.30 -13.95 42.04
C ILE A 141 43.04 -15.30 41.34
N ASP A 142 44.15 -15.89 40.90
CA ASP A 142 44.36 -17.24 40.40
C ASP A 142 44.58 -18.23 41.57
N ASP A 143 44.38 -19.52 41.23
CA ASP A 143 45.11 -20.70 41.72
C ASP A 143 44.64 -21.50 42.97
N GLY A 144 44.76 -22.84 42.86
CA GLY A 144 45.08 -23.70 44.02
C GLY A 144 44.17 -24.89 44.41
N SER A 145 44.15 -25.94 43.58
CA SER A 145 44.17 -27.41 43.88
C SER A 145 43.76 -28.06 45.24
N ASN A 146 43.07 -29.21 45.09
CA ASN A 146 43.13 -30.52 45.81
C ASN A 146 42.38 -30.76 47.15
N HIS A 147 41.36 -31.65 47.14
CA HIS A 147 41.46 -33.05 47.66
C HIS A 147 40.15 -33.85 47.47
N GLU A 148 40.28 -35.17 47.63
CA GLU A 148 39.54 -36.26 46.97
C GLU A 148 38.34 -36.86 47.75
N SER A 149 37.56 -37.64 46.99
CA SER A 149 36.77 -38.83 47.36
C SER A 149 35.36 -38.64 47.95
N SER A 150 34.35 -39.09 47.19
CA SER A 150 33.57 -40.30 47.52
C SER A 150 32.49 -40.53 46.46
N ASP A 151 32.28 -41.80 46.14
CA ASP A 151 31.44 -42.31 45.06
C ASP A 151 29.94 -42.03 45.24
N SER A 152 29.28 -41.60 44.17
CA SER A 152 27.86 -41.92 43.93
C SER A 152 27.56 -41.80 42.43
N GLU A 153 27.14 -42.92 41.86
CA GLU A 153 26.61 -43.07 40.51
C GLU A 153 25.32 -42.24 40.36
N ASP A 154 25.31 -41.30 39.42
CA ASP A 154 24.10 -40.83 38.76
C ASP A 154 24.51 -40.23 37.40
N ASP A 155 24.09 -40.89 36.33
CA ASP A 155 24.14 -40.39 34.96
C ASP A 155 23.26 -39.14 34.86
N SER A 156 23.84 -37.96 35.08
CA SER A 156 23.28 -36.71 34.58
C SER A 156 24.13 -36.24 33.40
N ASP A 157 23.73 -36.68 32.20
CA ASP A 157 24.20 -36.08 30.96
C ASP A 157 24.01 -34.57 31.05
N SER A 158 25.11 -33.87 30.78
CA SER A 158 25.22 -32.43 30.64
C SER A 158 23.99 -31.83 29.95
N ASP A 159 23.17 -31.12 30.72
CA ASP A 159 22.23 -30.12 30.20
C ASP A 159 23.06 -29.05 29.49
N ASN A 160 23.29 -29.31 28.20
CA ASN A 160 23.85 -28.38 27.26
C ASN A 160 23.08 -27.06 27.40
N ILE A 161 23.84 -26.03 27.77
CA ILE A 161 23.48 -24.62 27.80
C ILE A 161 23.25 -24.14 26.36
N ASN A 162 22.19 -24.68 25.76
CA ASN A 162 21.56 -24.22 24.53
C ASN A 162 20.05 -24.32 24.76
N LYS A 163 19.56 -23.51 25.70
CA LYS A 163 18.21 -22.95 25.61
C LYS A 163 18.20 -22.07 24.36
N LEU A 164 18.06 -22.73 23.20
CA LEU A 164 17.60 -22.11 21.98
C LEU A 164 16.33 -21.37 22.37
N LEU A 165 16.37 -20.04 22.25
CA LEU A 165 15.24 -19.16 22.46
C LEU A 165 14.05 -19.75 21.70
N ASP A 166 13.01 -20.19 22.40
CA ASP A 166 11.72 -20.54 21.81
C ASP A 166 11.18 -19.25 21.17
N VAL A 167 11.55 -19.01 19.92
CA VAL A 167 10.88 -18.04 19.07
C VAL A 167 9.54 -18.69 18.74
N GLU A 168 8.54 -18.47 19.60
CA GLU A 168 7.18 -18.95 19.33
C GLU A 168 6.73 -18.39 17.96
N ASP A 169 6.31 -19.29 17.06
CA ASP A 169 5.79 -18.92 15.75
C ASP A 169 4.67 -17.87 15.88
N PRO A 170 4.62 -16.85 15.00
CA PRO A 170 3.58 -15.85 15.04
C PRO A 170 2.19 -16.48 14.96
N CYS A 171 1.31 -16.10 15.89
CA CYS A 171 -0.05 -16.60 16.00
C CYS A 171 -1.05 -15.56 15.50
N VAL A 172 -2.08 -16.00 14.77
CA VAL A 172 -3.17 -15.17 14.28
C VAL A 172 -4.49 -15.67 14.84
N ALA A 173 -5.27 -14.77 15.42
CA ALA A 173 -6.64 -15.00 15.85
C ALA A 173 -7.61 -14.49 14.78
N ILE A 174 -8.63 -15.29 14.47
CA ILE A 174 -9.64 -15.02 13.46
C ILE A 174 -11.01 -15.02 14.12
N ALA A 175 -11.73 -13.90 14.00
CA ALA A 175 -13.11 -13.72 14.44
C ALA A 175 -14.07 -14.16 13.33
N CYS A 176 -14.95 -15.12 13.64
CA CYS A 176 -15.86 -15.73 12.68
C CYS A 176 -17.34 -15.45 13.01
N ASP A 177 -18.17 -15.45 11.96
CA ASP A 177 -19.61 -15.23 12.05
C ASP A 177 -20.35 -16.31 12.84
N ASP A 178 -19.80 -17.53 12.89
CA ASP A 178 -20.40 -18.66 13.61
C ASP A 178 -20.27 -18.58 15.13
N GLY A 179 -19.66 -17.52 15.66
CA GLY A 179 -19.44 -17.34 17.10
C GLY A 179 -18.15 -17.96 17.61
N CYS A 180 -17.25 -18.41 16.73
CA CYS A 180 -15.97 -18.97 17.12
C CYS A 180 -14.83 -17.96 16.90
N VAL A 181 -13.80 -18.07 17.74
CA VAL A 181 -12.47 -17.50 17.45
C VAL A 181 -11.54 -18.65 17.14
N ARG A 182 -10.90 -18.61 15.97
CA ARG A 182 -9.96 -19.64 15.51
C ARG A 182 -8.54 -19.10 15.55
N LEU A 183 -7.61 -19.90 16.04
CA LEU A 183 -6.20 -19.57 16.18
C LEU A 183 -5.39 -20.38 15.17
N TYR A 184 -4.49 -19.69 14.48
CA TYR A 184 -3.57 -20.27 13.51
C TYR A 184 -2.14 -19.87 13.86
N ARG A 185 -1.18 -20.73 13.54
CA ARG A 185 0.26 -20.45 13.63
C ARG A 185 0.83 -20.34 12.24
N ILE A 186 1.81 -19.45 12.10
CA ILE A 186 2.48 -19.18 10.84
C ILE A 186 3.97 -19.43 11.06
N PRO A 187 4.43 -20.68 10.99
CA PRO A 187 5.85 -20.99 11.05
C PRO A 187 6.62 -20.42 9.85
N ASP A 188 7.95 -20.42 9.98
CA ASP A 188 8.89 -20.04 8.91
C ASP A 188 8.81 -20.96 7.68
N SER A 189 8.11 -22.10 7.75
CA SER A 189 7.86 -23.00 6.61
C SER A 189 6.77 -22.53 5.63
N ASP A 190 6.30 -21.29 5.79
CA ASP A 190 5.25 -20.65 4.97
C ASP A 190 3.86 -21.32 5.00
N GLU A 191 3.62 -22.22 5.95
CA GLU A 191 2.31 -22.86 6.13
C GLU A 191 1.41 -22.08 7.08
N PHE A 192 0.09 -22.15 6.85
CA PHE A 192 -0.92 -21.55 7.71
C PHE A 192 -1.58 -22.66 8.54
N ILE A 193 -1.05 -22.92 9.73
CA ILE A 193 -1.37 -24.13 10.49
C ILE A 193 -2.48 -23.85 11.50
N TYR A 194 -3.57 -24.61 11.44
CA TYR A 194 -4.62 -24.56 12.45
C TYR A 194 -4.08 -24.99 13.81
N TYR A 195 -4.28 -24.15 14.84
CA TYR A 195 -3.83 -24.42 16.20
C TYR A 195 -4.99 -24.81 17.12
N ARG A 196 -6.05 -23.97 17.19
CA ARG A 196 -7.15 -24.17 18.15
C ARG A 196 -8.40 -23.37 17.77
N THR A 197 -9.57 -23.81 18.23
CA THR A 197 -10.80 -23.03 18.25
C THR A 197 -11.21 -22.75 19.69
N LEU A 198 -11.54 -21.50 20.02
CA LEU A 198 -12.07 -21.10 21.32
C LEU A 198 -13.55 -21.49 21.44
N PRO A 199 -14.09 -21.68 22.66
CA PRO A 199 -15.49 -22.03 22.87
C PRO A 199 -16.46 -21.10 22.12
N ARG A 200 -17.44 -21.71 21.44
CA ARG A 200 -18.42 -21.01 20.63
C ARG A 200 -19.34 -20.13 21.49
N VAL A 201 -19.58 -18.90 21.04
CA VAL A 201 -20.50 -17.95 21.67
C VAL A 201 -21.80 -17.82 20.87
N SER A 202 -22.84 -17.24 21.48
CA SER A 202 -24.18 -17.15 20.88
C SER A 202 -24.29 -16.12 19.75
N GLY A 203 -23.55 -15.00 19.84
CA GLY A 203 -23.51 -13.97 18.81
C GLY A 203 -22.38 -14.19 17.80
N ARG A 204 -22.38 -13.38 16.73
CA ARG A 204 -21.27 -13.31 15.77
C ARG A 204 -20.06 -12.73 16.47
N VAL A 205 -18.85 -13.22 16.21
CA VAL A 205 -17.63 -12.53 16.67
C VAL A 205 -17.24 -11.54 15.59
N LEU A 206 -17.34 -10.25 15.89
CA LEU A 206 -17.11 -9.16 14.93
C LEU A 206 -15.69 -8.61 15.04
N SER A 207 -15.11 -8.64 16.24
CA SER A 207 -13.79 -8.11 16.49
C SER A 207 -12.95 -9.01 17.40
N VAL A 208 -11.63 -8.98 17.20
CA VAL A 208 -10.67 -9.72 18.01
C VAL A 208 -9.38 -8.93 18.17
N THR A 209 -8.77 -8.98 19.36
CA THR A 209 -7.46 -8.36 19.62
C THR A 209 -6.69 -9.15 20.68
N TRP A 210 -5.37 -9.06 20.65
CA TRP A 210 -4.48 -9.69 21.62
C TRP A 210 -4.10 -8.70 22.71
N SER A 211 -3.88 -9.18 23.93
CA SER A 211 -3.19 -8.38 24.94
C SER A 211 -1.74 -8.11 24.52
N ALA A 212 -1.14 -7.03 25.04
CA ALA A 212 0.21 -6.61 24.66
C ALA A 212 1.31 -7.65 25.00
N ASP A 213 1.04 -8.53 25.96
CA ASP A 213 1.88 -9.65 26.40
C ASP A 213 1.53 -10.99 25.72
N ALA A 214 0.59 -10.99 24.77
CA ALA A 214 0.05 -12.17 24.08
C ALA A 214 -0.55 -13.28 24.99
N THR A 215 -0.82 -12.99 26.27
CA THR A 215 -1.37 -13.98 27.21
C THR A 215 -2.89 -14.09 27.16
N ARG A 216 -3.58 -13.05 26.70
CA ARG A 216 -5.05 -12.96 26.63
C ARG A 216 -5.51 -12.57 25.23
N ILE A 217 -6.68 -13.08 24.87
CA ILE A 217 -7.39 -12.72 23.65
C ILE A 217 -8.71 -12.08 24.05
N TYR A 218 -9.05 -10.95 23.45
CA TYR A 218 -10.34 -10.29 23.64
C TYR A 218 -11.17 -10.43 22.36
N SER A 219 -12.42 -10.85 22.49
CA SER A 219 -13.35 -10.98 21.37
C SER A 219 -14.62 -10.18 21.61
N GLY A 220 -14.97 -9.31 20.67
CA GLY A 220 -16.19 -8.50 20.69
C GLY A 220 -17.26 -9.14 19.82
N SER A 221 -18.47 -9.29 20.37
CA SER A 221 -19.55 -9.99 19.70
C SER A 221 -20.75 -9.09 19.42
N SER A 222 -21.62 -9.53 18.51
CA SER A 222 -22.91 -8.92 18.22
C SER A 222 -23.94 -9.11 19.34
N ASP A 223 -23.62 -9.88 20.39
CA ASP A 223 -24.47 -10.08 21.57
C ASP A 223 -24.25 -9.01 22.66
N GLY A 224 -23.49 -7.96 22.39
CA GLY A 224 -23.18 -6.88 23.32
C GLY A 224 -22.13 -7.23 24.39
N PHE A 225 -21.47 -8.40 24.28
CA PHE A 225 -20.44 -8.80 25.21
C PHE A 225 -19.04 -8.79 24.59
N ILE A 226 -18.07 -8.41 25.42
CA ILE A 226 -16.65 -8.65 25.17
C ILE A 226 -16.22 -9.81 26.06
N ARG A 227 -15.57 -10.82 25.49
CA ARG A 227 -15.06 -11.98 26.24
C ARG A 227 -13.55 -11.96 26.26
N CYS A 228 -12.98 -12.27 27.41
CA CYS A 228 -11.56 -12.43 27.63
C CYS A 228 -11.24 -13.92 27.71
N TRP A 229 -10.32 -14.37 26.88
CA TRP A 229 -9.88 -15.75 26.79
C TRP A 229 -8.42 -15.87 27.21
N ASP A 230 -8.07 -16.97 27.88
CA ASP A 230 -6.69 -17.36 28.08
C ASP A 230 -6.12 -17.85 26.75
N ALA A 231 -5.03 -17.25 26.25
CA ALA A 231 -4.45 -17.64 24.97
C ALA A 231 -3.83 -19.06 24.97
N LYS A 232 -3.32 -19.52 26.13
CA LYS A 232 -2.66 -20.82 26.28
C LYS A 232 -3.69 -21.93 26.52
N ILE A 233 -4.62 -21.69 27.43
CA ILE A 233 -5.62 -22.68 27.87
C ILE A 233 -6.87 -22.64 26.98
N GLY A 234 -7.17 -21.49 26.35
CA GLY A 234 -8.35 -21.31 25.50
C GLY A 234 -9.67 -21.23 26.27
N HIS A 235 -9.62 -21.06 27.59
CA HIS A 235 -10.81 -20.93 28.44
C HIS A 235 -11.24 -19.47 28.58
N GLU A 236 -12.54 -19.25 28.73
CA GLU A 236 -13.10 -17.93 29.06
C GLU A 236 -12.70 -17.56 30.50
N ILE A 237 -11.99 -16.44 30.66
CA ILE A 237 -11.57 -15.92 31.97
C ILE A 237 -12.71 -15.11 32.58
N TYR A 238 -13.25 -14.16 31.80
CA TYR A 238 -14.37 -13.31 32.20
C TYR A 238 -15.05 -12.67 30.99
N ARG A 239 -16.20 -12.04 31.26
CA ARG A 239 -17.03 -11.33 30.28
C ARG A 239 -17.32 -9.90 30.73
N ILE A 240 -17.34 -8.98 29.78
CA ILE A 240 -17.69 -7.56 29.96
C ILE A 240 -18.99 -7.29 29.19
N THR A 241 -19.94 -6.60 29.82
CA THR A 241 -21.18 -6.13 29.18
C THR A 241 -21.00 -4.69 28.71
N VAL A 242 -21.14 -4.47 27.40
CA VAL A 242 -21.04 -3.14 26.80
C VAL A 242 -22.37 -2.40 26.95
N GLY A 243 -22.33 -1.08 27.16
CA GLY A 243 -23.55 -0.23 27.13
C GLY A 243 -24.25 -0.03 28.47
N LEU A 244 -23.61 -0.34 29.59
CA LEU A 244 -24.13 -0.11 30.96
C LEU A 244 -24.25 1.38 31.37
N GLY A 245 -24.10 2.32 30.43
CA GLY A 245 -23.95 3.76 30.65
C GLY A 245 -25.20 4.64 30.47
N GLY A 246 -26.41 4.08 30.52
CA GLY A 246 -27.65 4.87 30.66
C GLY A 246 -28.57 4.93 29.44
N LEU A 247 -29.24 3.82 29.15
CA LEU A 247 -30.67 3.69 28.79
C LEU A 247 -30.87 2.20 28.52
N GLY A 248 -31.77 1.58 29.27
CA GLY A 248 -31.94 0.13 29.30
C GLY A 248 -32.12 -0.49 27.91
N CYS A 249 -31.45 -1.63 27.74
CA CYS A 249 -31.78 -2.77 26.89
C CYS A 249 -32.93 -2.56 25.88
N GLY A 250 -32.60 -2.56 24.59
CA GLY A 250 -33.59 -2.60 23.51
C GLY A 250 -33.06 -3.13 22.16
N ALA A 251 -31.76 -3.02 21.88
CA ALA A 251 -31.15 -3.56 20.66
C ALA A 251 -29.82 -4.26 20.99
N ASP A 252 -29.56 -5.37 20.32
CA ASP A 252 -28.30 -6.13 20.41
C ASP A 252 -27.13 -5.22 19.97
N ILE A 253 -26.32 -4.77 20.93
CA ILE A 253 -25.18 -3.88 20.67
C ILE A 253 -24.09 -4.67 19.96
N CYS A 254 -23.61 -4.17 18.82
CA CYS A 254 -22.50 -4.78 18.10
C CYS A 254 -21.17 -4.14 18.51
N VAL A 255 -20.20 -4.97 18.92
CA VAL A 255 -18.83 -4.52 19.22
C VAL A 255 -17.97 -4.63 17.95
N TRP A 256 -17.93 -3.55 17.17
CA TRP A 256 -17.29 -3.49 15.86
C TRP A 256 -15.76 -3.52 15.91
N SER A 257 -15.13 -2.94 16.94
CA SER A 257 -13.68 -2.87 17.02
C SER A 257 -13.18 -2.95 18.46
N LEU A 258 -12.05 -3.63 18.64
CA LEU A 258 -11.33 -3.76 19.90
C LEU A 258 -9.86 -3.41 19.72
N LEU A 259 -9.29 -2.75 20.74
CA LEU A 259 -7.89 -2.36 20.76
C LEU A 259 -7.34 -2.51 22.19
N ALA A 260 -6.37 -3.40 22.38
CA ALA A 260 -5.64 -3.51 23.64
C ALA A 260 -4.45 -2.56 23.66
N LEU A 261 -4.26 -1.84 24.76
CA LEU A 261 -3.16 -0.91 24.96
C LEU A 261 -2.12 -1.47 25.93
N ARG A 262 -0.85 -1.12 25.73
CA ARG A 262 0.26 -1.52 26.62
C ARG A 262 0.08 -1.08 28.08
N CYS A 263 -0.76 -0.08 28.33
CA CYS A 263 -1.00 0.45 29.67
C CYS A 263 -2.00 -0.37 30.51
N GLY A 264 -2.47 -1.52 29.99
CA GLY A 264 -3.48 -2.37 30.64
C GLY A 264 -4.92 -1.90 30.42
N THR A 265 -5.15 -1.11 29.37
CA THR A 265 -6.50 -0.63 29.01
C THR A 265 -6.97 -1.31 27.74
N LEU A 266 -8.16 -1.88 27.78
CA LEU A 266 -8.88 -2.36 26.60
C LEU A 266 -9.82 -1.26 26.12
N VAL A 267 -9.83 -0.97 24.83
CA VAL A 267 -10.75 0.00 24.21
C VAL A 267 -11.73 -0.76 23.33
N SER A 268 -13.01 -0.45 23.47
CA SER A 268 -14.07 -0.99 22.63
C SER A 268 -14.85 0.11 21.93
N ALA A 269 -15.26 -0.18 20.71
CA ALA A 269 -16.07 0.66 19.86
C ALA A 269 -17.34 -0.09 19.46
N ASP A 270 -18.50 0.55 19.61
CA ASP A 270 -19.80 -0.09 19.44
C ASP A 270 -20.72 0.60 18.41
N SER A 271 -21.82 -0.09 18.09
CA SER A 271 -22.87 0.36 17.18
C SER A 271 -23.69 1.55 17.69
N ASN A 272 -23.57 1.90 18.98
CA ASN A 272 -24.26 3.06 19.56
C ASN A 272 -23.40 4.34 19.51
N GLY A 273 -22.26 4.31 18.82
CA GLY A 273 -21.35 5.46 18.74
C GLY A 273 -20.51 5.68 20.00
N SER A 274 -20.44 4.70 20.90
CA SER A 274 -19.69 4.81 22.14
C SER A 274 -18.31 4.17 22.04
N VAL A 275 -17.32 4.89 22.57
CA VAL A 275 -15.95 4.41 22.76
C VAL A 275 -15.73 4.24 24.24
N GLN A 276 -15.54 3.00 24.69
CA GLN A 276 -15.46 2.63 26.10
C GLN A 276 -14.06 2.13 26.43
N PHE A 277 -13.52 2.55 27.56
CA PHE A 277 -12.19 2.20 28.07
C PHE A 277 -12.35 1.34 29.31
N TRP A 278 -11.71 0.18 29.31
CA TRP A 278 -11.87 -0.86 30.33
C TRP A 278 -10.52 -1.22 30.93
N ASP A 279 -10.51 -1.62 32.19
CA ASP A 279 -9.37 -2.30 32.79
C ASP A 279 -9.25 -3.70 32.19
N SER A 280 -8.11 -3.99 31.56
CA SER A 280 -7.88 -5.29 30.90
C SER A 280 -7.60 -6.43 31.88
N GLN A 281 -7.31 -6.13 33.15
CA GLN A 281 -7.06 -7.13 34.18
C GLN A 281 -8.38 -7.65 34.77
N PHE A 282 -9.27 -6.72 35.15
CA PHE A 282 -10.52 -7.02 35.87
C PHE A 282 -11.78 -6.89 35.00
N GLY A 283 -11.69 -6.33 33.80
CA GLY A 283 -12.85 -6.12 32.91
C GLY A 283 -13.79 -5.01 33.38
N THR A 284 -13.33 -4.08 34.22
CA THR A 284 -14.15 -3.00 34.77
C THR A 284 -14.17 -1.78 33.85
N LEU A 285 -15.31 -1.09 33.75
CA LEU A 285 -15.42 0.14 32.97
C LEU A 285 -14.64 1.26 33.67
N LEU A 286 -13.66 1.83 32.98
CA LEU A 286 -12.95 3.02 33.44
C LEU A 286 -13.71 4.26 32.99
N GLN A 287 -14.01 4.35 31.69
CA GLN A 287 -14.64 5.53 31.07
C GLN A 287 -15.47 5.15 29.85
N SER A 288 -16.53 5.91 29.60
CA SER A 288 -17.36 5.79 28.39
C SER A 288 -17.49 7.15 27.72
N HIS A 289 -17.26 7.20 26.42
CA HIS A 289 -17.37 8.40 25.58
C HIS A 289 -18.34 8.16 24.41
N SER A 290 -19.56 8.68 24.51
CA SER A 290 -20.54 8.66 23.42
C SER A 290 -20.39 9.89 22.53
N SER A 291 -19.25 10.00 21.84
CA SER A 291 -18.90 11.17 21.02
C SER A 291 -19.29 11.03 19.55
N HIS A 292 -19.38 9.81 19.03
CA HIS A 292 -19.85 9.57 17.67
C HIS A 292 -21.38 9.58 17.61
N LYS A 293 -21.93 9.98 16.46
CA LYS A 293 -23.38 10.01 16.22
C LYS A 293 -23.94 8.71 15.64
N SER A 294 -23.05 7.80 15.26
CA SER A 294 -23.33 6.53 14.58
C SER A 294 -22.26 5.53 15.00
N ASP A 295 -22.41 4.28 14.56
CA ASP A 295 -21.48 3.17 14.68
C ASP A 295 -20.00 3.59 14.55
N VAL A 296 -19.19 3.11 15.49
CA VAL A 296 -17.73 3.28 15.48
C VAL A 296 -17.10 2.03 14.88
N ASN A 297 -16.61 2.13 13.64
CA ASN A 297 -16.15 0.98 12.85
C ASN A 297 -14.71 0.58 13.14
N ALA A 298 -13.84 1.54 13.49
CA ALA A 298 -12.40 1.31 13.60
C ALA A 298 -11.75 2.07 14.74
N LEU A 299 -10.72 1.45 15.33
CA LEU A 299 -9.86 2.01 16.37
C LEU A 299 -8.39 1.89 15.96
N ALA A 300 -7.57 2.86 16.37
CA ALA A 300 -6.12 2.80 16.21
C ALA A 300 -5.38 3.49 17.37
N ALA A 301 -4.21 2.99 17.76
CA ALA A 301 -3.35 3.62 18.76
C ALA A 301 -2.15 4.31 18.08
N ALA A 302 -1.70 5.44 18.63
CA ALA A 302 -0.36 5.92 18.32
C ALA A 302 0.71 4.95 18.88
N PRO A 303 1.94 4.90 18.34
CA PRO A 303 3.00 3.99 18.82
C PRO A 303 3.29 4.11 20.32
N GLY A 304 3.15 5.30 20.90
CA GLY A 304 3.31 5.53 22.33
C GLY A 304 2.14 5.06 23.22
N HIS A 305 1.05 4.55 22.65
CA HIS A 305 -0.16 4.07 23.35
C HIS A 305 -0.78 5.07 24.35
N ASN A 306 -0.46 6.36 24.21
CA ASN A 306 -1.00 7.46 24.99
C ASN A 306 -2.08 8.26 24.24
N ARG A 307 -2.37 7.85 23.01
CA ARG A 307 -3.35 8.45 22.11
C ARG A 307 -4.09 7.34 21.39
N VAL A 308 -5.41 7.44 21.37
CA VAL A 308 -6.31 6.52 20.69
C VAL A 308 -7.17 7.32 19.74
N PHE A 309 -7.36 6.77 18.55
CA PHE A 309 -8.20 7.32 17.51
C PHE A 309 -9.38 6.39 17.29
N SER A 310 -10.57 6.96 17.10
CA SER A 310 -11.76 6.24 16.68
C SER A 310 -12.32 6.84 15.41
N ALA A 311 -12.91 6.01 14.56
CA ALA A 311 -13.63 6.48 13.39
C ALA A 311 -14.93 5.71 13.19
N GLY A 312 -15.93 6.40 12.65
CA GLY A 312 -17.28 5.86 12.53
C GLY A 312 -17.98 6.22 11.23
N SER A 313 -19.22 5.73 11.11
CA SER A 313 -20.11 5.96 9.97
C SER A 313 -20.56 7.42 9.85
N ASP A 314 -20.32 8.25 10.87
CA ASP A 314 -20.59 9.69 10.82
C ASP A 314 -19.51 10.50 10.05
N GLY A 315 -18.51 9.84 9.48
CA GLY A 315 -17.41 10.43 8.71
C GLY A 315 -16.36 11.14 9.59
N GLN A 316 -16.45 10.99 10.91
CA GLN A 316 -15.56 11.64 11.87
C GLN A 316 -14.42 10.71 12.31
N VAL A 317 -13.27 11.32 12.56
CA VAL A 317 -12.15 10.71 13.29
C VAL A 317 -11.95 11.51 14.58
N ILE A 318 -11.95 10.84 15.74
CA ILE A 318 -11.86 11.45 17.07
C ILE A 318 -10.56 11.05 17.75
N LEU A 319 -9.93 11.98 18.47
CA LEU A 319 -8.74 11.72 19.29
C LEU A 319 -9.07 11.73 20.80
N TYR A 320 -8.64 10.68 21.49
CA TYR A 320 -8.58 10.59 22.95
C TYR A 320 -7.12 10.56 23.40
N LYS A 321 -6.79 11.31 24.44
CA LYS A 321 -5.44 11.38 25.01
C LYS A 321 -5.46 10.88 26.45
N LEU A 322 -4.47 10.05 26.78
CA LEU A 322 -4.21 9.65 28.16
C LEU A 322 -3.62 10.83 28.94
N SER A 323 -4.29 11.18 30.03
CA SER A 323 -3.86 12.16 31.02
C SER A 323 -3.57 11.47 32.35
N HIS A 324 -2.55 11.97 33.04
CA HIS A 324 -2.23 11.59 34.41
C HIS A 324 -2.66 12.75 35.30
N GLU A 325 -3.74 12.57 36.05
CA GLU A 325 -4.12 13.51 37.09
C GLU A 325 -3.42 13.08 38.38
N ALA A 326 -2.60 13.98 38.95
CA ALA A 326 -2.06 13.83 40.28
C ALA A 326 -3.14 14.26 41.27
N VAL A 327 -3.62 13.33 42.10
CA VAL A 327 -4.46 13.69 43.24
C VAL A 327 -3.57 14.37 44.28
N GLY A 328 -3.63 15.69 44.33
CA GLY A 328 -2.99 16.47 45.40
C GLY A 328 -3.95 16.68 46.55
N SER A 329 -3.76 15.97 47.66
CA SER A 329 -3.87 16.57 48.98
C SER A 329 -2.45 16.82 49.48
N SER A 330 -2.21 18.02 50.01
CA SER A 330 -0.97 18.35 50.73
C SER A 330 -0.68 17.31 51.81
N ASP A 331 0.61 16.98 51.93
CA ASP A 331 1.24 16.19 52.98
C ASP A 331 0.98 14.68 52.96
N ASP A 332 1.67 13.95 52.06
CA ASP A 332 2.40 12.73 52.40
C ASP A 332 3.21 12.21 51.19
N ILE A 333 4.53 12.05 51.37
CA ILE A 333 5.53 11.76 50.31
C ILE A 333 5.64 10.26 49.94
N SER A 334 4.67 9.42 50.31
CA SER A 334 4.71 7.98 49.96
C SER A 334 3.46 7.55 49.19
N THR A 335 3.65 7.25 47.90
CA THR A 335 2.70 6.68 46.92
C THR A 335 1.57 7.61 46.45
N SER A 336 1.92 8.56 45.58
CA SER A 336 0.92 9.29 44.80
C SER A 336 0.25 8.35 43.78
N ASN A 337 -0.94 7.84 44.10
CA ASN A 337 -1.77 7.07 43.16
C ASN A 337 -2.20 7.98 41.99
N MET A 338 -1.47 7.91 40.89
CA MET A 338 -1.80 8.63 39.65
C MET A 338 -3.00 7.95 38.97
N THR A 339 -4.15 8.60 38.95
CA THR A 339 -5.32 8.09 38.20
C THR A 339 -5.13 8.36 36.71
N LYS A 340 -5.12 7.28 35.91
CA LYS A 340 -5.08 7.33 34.44
C LYS A 340 -6.48 7.70 33.92
N LYS A 341 -6.58 8.76 33.12
CA LYS A 341 -7.85 9.24 32.56
C LYS A 341 -7.70 9.60 31.09
N TRP A 342 -8.53 9.00 30.25
CA TRP A 342 -8.69 9.32 28.84
C TRP A 342 -9.58 10.55 28.67
N VAL A 343 -9.08 11.51 27.92
CA VAL A 343 -9.75 12.79 27.69
C VAL A 343 -9.99 12.95 26.20
N TYR A 344 -11.24 13.24 25.84
CA TYR A 344 -11.61 13.68 24.51
C TYR A 344 -10.87 14.97 24.16
N VAL A 345 -10.13 14.97 23.05
CA VAL A 345 -9.36 16.15 22.60
C VAL A 345 -10.10 16.92 21.52
N GLY A 346 -10.68 16.22 20.56
CA GLY A 346 -11.35 16.83 19.41
C GLY A 346 -11.54 15.84 18.27
N TYR A 347 -12.27 16.28 17.25
CA TYR A 347 -12.58 15.49 16.06
C TYR A 347 -12.23 16.22 14.78
N VAL A 348 -12.05 15.45 13.71
CA VAL A 348 -11.91 15.95 12.34
C VAL A 348 -12.86 15.16 11.45
N ARG A 349 -13.62 15.86 10.59
CA ARG A 349 -14.51 15.25 9.60
C ARG A 349 -13.95 15.50 8.20
N ALA A 350 -13.04 14.62 7.76
CA ALA A 350 -12.45 14.68 6.43
C ALA A 350 -13.24 13.88 5.39
N HIS A 351 -13.83 12.77 5.83
CA HIS A 351 -14.58 11.87 4.97
C HIS A 351 -16.01 12.37 4.74
N THR A 352 -16.50 12.12 3.54
CA THR A 352 -17.90 12.44 3.17
C THR A 352 -18.87 11.31 3.53
N HIS A 353 -18.34 10.09 3.63
CA HIS A 353 -19.06 8.84 3.95
C HIS A 353 -18.39 8.14 5.14
N ASP A 354 -18.85 6.93 5.44
CA ASP A 354 -18.38 6.07 6.50
C ASP A 354 -16.86 5.85 6.44
N VAL A 355 -16.20 5.99 7.59
CA VAL A 355 -14.80 5.59 7.75
C VAL A 355 -14.80 4.13 8.20
N ARG A 356 -14.21 3.26 7.39
CA ARG A 356 -14.22 1.80 7.61
C ARG A 356 -12.97 1.29 8.30
N ALA A 357 -11.84 1.95 8.07
CA ALA A 357 -10.56 1.47 8.57
C ALA A 357 -9.67 2.62 9.04
N LEU A 358 -8.90 2.34 10.09
CA LEU A 358 -7.85 3.19 10.63
C LEU A 358 -6.57 2.38 10.81
N THR A 359 -5.43 2.99 10.54
CA THR A 359 -4.14 2.43 10.91
C THR A 359 -3.14 3.55 11.19
N VAL A 360 -2.05 3.27 11.90
CA VAL A 360 -0.99 4.24 12.16
C VAL A 360 0.32 3.69 11.64
N ALA A 361 0.99 4.49 10.81
CA ALA A 361 2.28 4.18 10.22
C ALA A 361 3.33 5.22 10.63
N VAL A 362 4.58 4.81 10.69
CA VAL A 362 5.74 5.68 10.94
C VAL A 362 6.57 5.74 9.66
N PRO A 363 6.31 6.72 8.78
CA PRO A 363 7.05 6.84 7.53
C PRO A 363 8.53 7.08 7.80
N ILE A 364 9.40 6.32 7.11
CA ILE A 364 10.86 6.31 7.25
C ILE A 364 11.31 5.67 8.57
N SER A 365 11.67 4.38 8.53
CA SER A 365 12.50 3.77 9.56
C SER A 365 13.86 4.47 9.52
N ARG A 366 14.32 4.96 10.67
CA ARG A 366 15.68 5.48 10.77
C ARG A 366 16.64 4.32 10.51
N GLU A 367 17.50 4.44 9.51
CA GLU A 367 18.85 3.86 9.63
C GLU A 367 19.52 4.54 10.83
N ASP A 368 20.18 3.73 11.66
CA ASP A 368 20.92 4.23 12.81
C ASP A 368 21.88 5.34 12.35
N PRO A 369 21.92 6.50 13.02
CA PRO A 369 22.88 7.52 12.68
C PRO A 369 24.28 6.95 12.89
N LEU A 370 25.06 6.85 11.81
CA LEU A 370 26.49 6.64 11.87
C LEU A 370 27.11 7.60 12.92
N PRO A 371 28.05 7.15 13.74
CA PRO A 371 28.54 7.92 14.88
C PRO A 371 29.16 9.27 14.43
N ASP A 372 28.48 10.34 14.85
CA ASP A 372 28.86 11.75 14.94
C ASP A 372 30.17 12.23 14.26
N GLU A 373 30.05 12.88 13.10
CA GLU A 373 30.90 14.03 12.80
C GLU A 373 30.27 15.31 13.39
N LYS A 374 31.01 15.93 14.31
CA LYS A 374 30.63 17.13 15.06
C LYS A 374 30.45 18.35 14.15
N VAL A 375 29.25 18.55 13.59
CA VAL A 375 28.90 19.81 12.91
C VAL A 375 28.35 20.82 13.92
N LYS A 376 29.10 21.90 14.14
CA LYS A 376 28.74 23.04 15.01
C LYS A 376 27.41 23.66 14.56
N ARG A 377 26.34 23.50 15.36
CA ARG A 377 25.06 24.19 15.16
C ARG A 377 25.19 25.69 15.45
N VAL A 378 25.24 26.51 14.40
CA VAL A 378 25.06 27.97 14.49
C VAL A 378 23.59 28.27 14.78
N ARG A 379 23.34 29.01 15.87
CA ARG A 379 22.01 29.33 16.39
C ARG A 379 21.45 30.57 15.67
N THR A 380 20.81 30.40 14.52
CA THR A 380 20.04 31.47 13.86
C THR A 380 18.61 31.51 14.40
N LYS A 381 18.18 32.69 14.90
CA LYS A 381 16.80 32.98 15.32
C LYS A 381 15.84 32.74 14.14
N LYS A 382 15.00 31.71 14.21
CA LYS A 382 13.99 31.40 13.18
C LYS A 382 12.78 32.32 13.31
N LYS A 383 12.47 33.06 12.23
CA LYS A 383 11.14 33.65 11.97
C LYS A 383 10.07 32.53 11.91
N PRO A 384 8.77 32.82 12.15
CA PRO A 384 7.74 31.80 12.10
C PRO A 384 7.62 31.29 10.66
N VAL A 385 8.03 30.06 10.44
CA VAL A 385 7.89 29.37 9.15
C VAL A 385 6.49 28.77 9.13
N GLU A 386 5.67 29.09 8.13
CA GLU A 386 4.41 28.39 7.86
C GLU A 386 4.69 26.87 7.82
N PHE A 387 4.08 26.12 8.73
CA PHE A 387 4.31 24.69 8.87
C PHE A 387 3.44 23.95 7.84
N ASN A 388 4.07 23.52 6.75
CA ASN A 388 3.45 22.77 5.67
C ASN A 388 3.55 21.24 5.91
N TYR A 389 2.53 20.49 5.47
CA TYR A 389 2.37 19.02 5.59
C TYR A 389 3.64 18.19 5.33
N HIS A 390 4.48 18.65 4.40
CA HIS A 390 5.71 18.02 3.96
C HIS A 390 6.73 17.73 5.07
N LYS A 391 6.66 18.41 6.22
CA LYS A 391 7.60 18.13 7.31
C LYS A 391 7.24 16.89 8.12
N TRP A 392 5.99 16.41 8.14
CA TRP A 392 5.63 15.30 9.04
C TRP A 392 6.10 13.95 8.53
N ALA A 393 5.89 13.67 7.24
CA ALA A 393 6.28 12.41 6.62
C ALA A 393 7.80 12.20 6.63
N HIS A 394 8.57 13.28 6.46
CA HIS A 394 10.04 13.25 6.45
C HIS A 394 10.71 13.10 7.82
N LEU A 395 10.00 13.43 8.90
CA LEU A 395 10.59 13.52 10.24
C LEU A 395 10.37 12.25 11.08
N GLY A 396 9.87 11.16 10.48
CA GLY A 396 9.49 9.96 11.23
C GLY A 396 8.35 10.22 12.20
N VAL A 397 7.47 11.19 11.90
CA VAL A 397 6.31 11.47 12.75
C VAL A 397 5.25 10.40 12.47
N PRO A 398 4.72 9.73 13.50
CA PRO A 398 3.63 8.77 13.30
C PRO A 398 2.43 9.45 12.63
N MET A 399 1.96 8.85 11.55
CA MET A 399 0.86 9.30 10.72
C MET A 399 -0.32 8.35 10.90
N LEU A 400 -1.46 8.89 11.31
CA LEU A 400 -2.72 8.17 11.26
C LEU A 400 -3.23 8.20 9.82
N ILE A 401 -3.63 7.05 9.29
CA ILE A 401 -4.28 6.92 7.99
C ILE A 401 -5.73 6.48 8.20
N SER A 402 -6.66 7.17 7.55
CA SER A 402 -8.08 6.79 7.54
C SER A 402 -8.58 6.54 6.11
N ALA A 403 -9.48 5.57 5.97
CA ALA A 403 -10.10 5.22 4.69
C ALA A 403 -11.54 4.76 4.87
N GLY A 404 -12.32 4.88 3.80
CA GLY A 404 -13.76 4.58 3.87
C GLY A 404 -14.45 4.48 2.51
N ASP A 405 -15.77 4.63 2.56
CA ASP A 405 -16.67 4.45 1.41
C ASP A 405 -16.60 5.59 0.39
N ASP A 406 -16.01 6.73 0.78
CA ASP A 406 -15.71 7.81 -0.15
C ASP A 406 -14.47 7.55 -1.03
N THR A 407 -13.89 6.34 -0.93
CA THR A 407 -12.78 5.80 -1.74
C THR A 407 -11.42 6.48 -1.51
N LYS A 408 -11.39 7.50 -0.65
CA LYS A 408 -10.22 8.34 -0.37
C LYS A 408 -9.40 7.82 0.81
N LEU A 409 -8.16 8.27 0.83
CA LEU A 409 -7.22 8.02 1.91
C LEU A 409 -6.75 9.36 2.47
N PHE A 410 -6.88 9.55 3.78
CA PHE A 410 -6.43 10.75 4.46
C PHE A 410 -5.33 10.44 5.47
N ALA A 411 -4.31 11.30 5.52
CA ALA A 411 -3.20 11.20 6.46
C ALA A 411 -3.23 12.37 7.47
N TYR A 412 -3.12 12.05 8.75
CA TYR A 412 -3.15 13.00 9.88
C TYR A 412 -1.85 12.87 10.68
N SER A 413 -1.33 13.97 11.21
CA SER A 413 -0.28 13.89 12.22
C SER A 413 -0.86 13.30 13.51
N ALA A 414 -0.35 12.15 13.97
CA ALA A 414 -0.83 11.58 15.24
C ALA A 414 -0.49 12.48 16.44
N LYS A 415 0.57 13.29 16.32
CA LYS A 415 1.02 14.24 17.34
C LYS A 415 0.23 15.56 17.32
N GLU A 416 -0.07 16.08 16.14
CA GLU A 416 -0.71 17.40 15.95
C GLU A 416 -2.11 17.30 15.30
N PHE A 417 -2.86 16.25 15.64
CA PHE A 417 -4.13 15.84 15.02
C PHE A 417 -5.17 16.96 14.82
N THR A 418 -5.43 17.78 15.83
CA THR A 418 -6.44 18.85 15.76
C THR A 418 -5.88 20.17 15.24
N ARG A 419 -4.56 20.29 15.13
CA ARG A 419 -3.90 21.56 14.78
C ARG A 419 -3.91 21.82 13.28
N PHE A 420 -3.93 20.76 12.48
CA PHE A 420 -3.84 20.86 11.03
C PHE A 420 -4.88 19.99 10.34
N SER A 421 -5.25 20.41 9.13
CA SER A 421 -6.12 19.61 8.27
C SER A 421 -5.41 18.34 7.80
N PRO A 422 -6.13 17.22 7.69
CA PRO A 422 -5.60 16.01 7.08
C PRO A 422 -5.27 16.24 5.61
N HIS A 423 -4.37 15.40 5.12
CA HIS A 423 -3.93 15.44 3.73
C HIS A 423 -4.55 14.30 2.94
N ASP A 424 -5.15 14.63 1.79
CA ASP A 424 -5.72 13.65 0.85
C ASP A 424 -4.61 12.93 0.07
N ILE A 425 -4.10 11.81 0.58
CA ILE A 425 -2.98 11.11 -0.07
C ILE A 425 -3.40 10.41 -1.37
N CYS A 426 -4.70 10.19 -1.57
CA CYS A 426 -5.25 9.55 -2.77
C CYS A 426 -6.36 10.42 -3.39
N PRO A 427 -6.01 11.55 -4.05
CA PRO A 427 -7.00 12.48 -4.59
C PRO A 427 -7.76 11.92 -5.79
N ALA A 428 -7.16 10.97 -6.53
CA ALA A 428 -7.76 10.29 -7.66
C ALA A 428 -7.57 8.75 -7.53
N PRO A 429 -8.36 8.08 -6.66
CA PRO A 429 -8.27 6.63 -6.45
C PRO A 429 -8.57 5.82 -7.72
N GLN A 430 -7.86 4.70 -7.89
CA GLN A 430 -8.04 3.76 -9.01
C GLN A 430 -8.27 4.46 -10.36
N ARG A 431 -7.37 5.37 -10.73
CA ARG A 431 -7.48 6.10 -11.99
C ARG A 431 -7.58 5.12 -13.15
N VAL A 432 -8.56 5.35 -14.01
CA VAL A 432 -8.78 4.60 -15.25
C VAL A 432 -7.56 4.80 -16.17
N PRO A 433 -6.83 3.74 -16.56
CA PRO A 433 -5.78 3.86 -17.56
C PRO A 433 -6.36 4.36 -18.87
N ILE A 434 -5.78 5.45 -19.38
CA ILE A 434 -6.23 6.11 -20.59
C ILE A 434 -5.03 6.30 -21.51
N GLN A 435 -5.17 5.88 -22.77
CA GLN A 435 -4.18 6.11 -23.82
C GLN A 435 -4.83 6.89 -24.97
N LEU A 436 -4.19 7.99 -25.36
CA LEU A 436 -4.63 8.84 -26.46
C LEU A 436 -3.74 8.58 -27.68
N VAL A 437 -4.37 8.21 -28.79
CA VAL A 437 -3.69 8.07 -30.09
C VAL A 437 -4.15 9.21 -30.97
N LEU A 438 -3.19 10.02 -31.40
CA LEU A 438 -3.40 11.13 -32.31
C LEU A 438 -3.22 10.66 -33.76
N SER A 439 -3.91 11.33 -34.69
CA SER A 439 -3.71 11.17 -36.13
C SER A 439 -3.79 9.71 -36.63
N THR A 440 -4.87 9.02 -36.28
CA THR A 440 -5.07 7.62 -36.69
C THR A 440 -5.28 7.47 -38.20
N VAL A 441 -5.12 6.24 -38.70
CA VAL A 441 -5.38 5.88 -40.11
C VAL A 441 -6.84 6.18 -40.53
N PHE A 442 -7.74 6.35 -39.56
CA PHE A 442 -9.15 6.67 -39.78
C PHE A 442 -9.39 8.18 -39.95
N GLU A 443 -8.94 8.75 -41.08
CA GLU A 443 -9.15 10.18 -41.42
C GLU A 443 -8.55 11.15 -40.37
N GLN A 444 -7.43 10.79 -39.75
CA GLN A 444 -6.76 11.59 -38.71
C GLN A 444 -7.62 11.82 -37.45
N ASN A 445 -8.67 11.03 -37.24
CA ASN A 445 -9.44 11.07 -36.00
C ASN A 445 -8.56 10.67 -34.82
N SER A 446 -8.76 11.33 -33.68
CA SER A 446 -8.07 10.96 -32.44
C SER A 446 -8.90 9.91 -31.70
N LEU A 447 -8.25 8.81 -31.32
CA LEU A 447 -8.90 7.73 -30.56
C LEU A 447 -8.39 7.73 -29.13
N LEU A 448 -9.30 7.44 -28.20
CA LEU A 448 -9.02 7.29 -26.78
C LEU A 448 -9.35 5.86 -26.37
N LEU A 449 -8.35 5.14 -25.86
CA LEU A 449 -8.54 3.87 -25.19
C LEU A 449 -8.76 4.12 -23.70
N VAL A 450 -9.83 3.56 -23.15
CA VAL A 450 -10.21 3.70 -21.75
C VAL A 450 -10.40 2.31 -21.14
N GLN A 451 -9.59 1.96 -20.15
CA GLN A 451 -9.64 0.67 -19.46
C GLN A 451 -10.47 0.74 -18.18
N ALA A 452 -11.69 0.20 -18.22
CA ALA A 452 -12.44 -0.10 -17.00
C ALA A 452 -11.97 -1.43 -16.39
N SER A 453 -12.50 -1.77 -15.21
CA SER A 453 -12.10 -2.98 -14.49
C SER A 453 -12.29 -4.26 -15.29
N SER A 454 -13.40 -4.41 -16.03
CA SER A 454 -13.71 -5.62 -16.84
C SER A 454 -14.12 -5.32 -18.29
N SER A 455 -13.97 -4.07 -18.73
CA SER A 455 -14.27 -3.66 -20.09
C SER A 455 -13.27 -2.65 -20.62
N LEU A 456 -13.12 -2.64 -21.94
CA LEU A 456 -12.25 -1.74 -22.67
C LEU A 456 -13.10 -0.94 -23.65
N ASP A 457 -13.07 0.39 -23.52
CA ASP A 457 -13.81 1.30 -24.36
C ASP A 457 -12.87 2.03 -25.31
N ILE A 458 -13.24 2.09 -26.58
CA ILE A 458 -12.58 2.89 -27.61
C ILE A 458 -13.52 4.03 -27.94
N LEU A 459 -13.03 5.25 -27.74
CA LEU A 459 -13.80 6.48 -27.96
C LEU A 459 -13.14 7.31 -29.06
N CYS A 460 -13.93 7.89 -29.95
CA CYS A 460 -13.46 8.90 -30.89
C CYS A 460 -13.59 10.30 -30.27
N VAL A 461 -12.51 11.07 -30.24
CA VAL A 461 -12.49 12.42 -29.69
C VAL A 461 -12.89 13.42 -30.78
N ARG A 462 -13.95 14.18 -30.54
CA ARG A 462 -14.41 15.29 -31.40
C ARG A 462 -14.23 16.62 -30.70
N ILE A 463 -13.58 17.56 -31.40
CA ILE A 463 -13.41 18.93 -30.93
C ILE A 463 -14.53 19.79 -31.50
N LYS A 464 -15.38 20.38 -30.65
CA LYS A 464 -16.41 21.33 -31.09
C LYS A 464 -15.74 22.64 -31.53
N GLY A 465 -15.77 22.95 -32.83
CA GLY A 465 -15.15 24.17 -33.36
C GLY A 465 -14.45 24.05 -34.72
N GLY A 466 -14.44 22.86 -35.36
CA GLY A 466 -14.19 22.74 -36.79
C GLY A 466 -12.80 23.13 -37.31
N ALA A 467 -11.74 23.11 -36.49
CA ALA A 467 -10.34 22.96 -36.90
C ALA A 467 -9.44 22.93 -35.65
N LEU A 468 -8.31 22.22 -35.71
CA LEU A 468 -7.15 22.56 -34.86
C LEU A 468 -6.81 24.03 -35.14
N PRO A 469 -6.75 24.92 -34.14
CA PRO A 469 -6.41 26.31 -34.41
C PRO A 469 -4.98 26.38 -34.96
N VAL A 470 -4.82 27.06 -36.10
CA VAL A 470 -3.52 27.51 -36.60
C VAL A 470 -2.86 28.33 -35.48
N MET A 471 -1.58 28.06 -35.22
CA MET A 471 -0.81 28.72 -34.16
C MET A 471 -0.88 30.25 -34.31
N GLY A 472 -1.36 30.93 -33.27
CA GLY A 472 -1.33 32.40 -33.18
C GLY A 472 -2.51 33.03 -32.44
N SER A 473 -3.65 32.36 -32.31
CA SER A 473 -4.78 32.89 -31.53
C SER A 473 -4.74 32.39 -30.07
N GLY A 474 -5.01 33.28 -29.11
CA GLY A 474 -4.84 33.06 -27.67
C GLY A 474 -5.60 31.87 -27.07
N LEU A 475 -5.44 31.66 -25.75
CA LEU A 475 -6.01 30.54 -24.98
C LEU A 475 -7.54 30.36 -25.20
N SER A 476 -7.94 29.63 -26.24
CA SER A 476 -9.32 29.20 -26.42
C SER A 476 -9.54 27.94 -25.58
N LYS A 477 -10.28 28.08 -24.47
CA LYS A 477 -10.81 26.93 -23.73
C LYS A 477 -11.93 26.30 -24.56
N GLY A 478 -11.66 25.17 -25.20
CA GLY A 478 -12.66 24.41 -25.94
C GLY A 478 -13.16 23.19 -25.15
N HIS A 479 -14.38 22.74 -25.44
CA HIS A 479 -14.88 21.45 -24.95
C HIS A 479 -14.70 20.38 -26.02
N ALA A 480 -14.11 19.25 -25.63
CA ALA A 480 -14.05 18.05 -26.46
C ALA A 480 -15.17 17.09 -26.02
N SER A 481 -15.87 16.49 -26.98
CA SER A 481 -16.81 15.39 -26.74
C SER A 481 -16.21 14.09 -27.23
N THR A 482 -16.58 12.98 -26.59
CA THR A 482 -16.18 11.64 -27.04
C THR A 482 -17.39 10.83 -27.46
N ASP A 483 -17.29 10.16 -28.59
CA ASP A 483 -18.29 9.22 -29.07
C ASP A 483 -17.77 7.79 -28.91
N LEU A 484 -18.59 6.90 -28.34
CA LEU A 484 -18.22 5.49 -28.20
C LEU A 484 -18.16 4.81 -29.58
N VAL A 485 -16.99 4.28 -29.91
CA VAL A 485 -16.72 3.55 -31.15
C VAL A 485 -16.92 2.06 -30.96
N ALA A 486 -16.31 1.50 -29.91
CA ALA A 486 -16.40 0.09 -29.58
C ALA A 486 -16.26 -0.11 -28.07
N ARG A 487 -16.98 -1.10 -27.53
CA ARG A 487 -16.85 -1.57 -26.15
C ARG A 487 -16.62 -3.07 -26.16
N ILE A 488 -15.57 -3.51 -25.50
CA ILE A 488 -15.21 -4.92 -25.40
C ILE A 488 -15.24 -5.31 -23.94
N LYS A 489 -16.04 -6.33 -23.63
CA LYS A 489 -16.12 -6.91 -22.29
C LYS A 489 -15.17 -8.09 -22.19
N ALA A 490 -14.41 -8.15 -21.10
CA ALA A 490 -13.60 -9.32 -20.79
C ALA A 490 -14.51 -10.55 -20.62
N LYS A 491 -14.02 -11.71 -21.05
CA LYS A 491 -14.76 -12.98 -20.92
C LYS A 491 -14.99 -13.27 -19.43
N ALA A 492 -16.22 -13.67 -19.06
CA ALA A 492 -16.62 -13.92 -17.68
C ALA A 492 -16.38 -12.72 -16.73
N SER A 493 -16.42 -11.48 -17.26
CA SER A 493 -16.27 -10.24 -16.47
C SER A 493 -14.96 -10.17 -15.67
N ARG A 494 -13.92 -10.84 -16.15
CA ARG A 494 -12.61 -10.85 -15.49
C ARG A 494 -11.99 -9.47 -15.47
N LYS A 495 -11.18 -9.22 -14.43
CA LYS A 495 -10.42 -7.99 -14.32
C LYS A 495 -9.34 -7.90 -15.41
N ILE A 496 -9.29 -6.74 -16.05
CA ILE A 496 -8.24 -6.35 -17.00
C ILE A 496 -7.07 -5.75 -16.19
N ILE A 497 -5.88 -6.31 -16.36
CA ILE A 497 -4.66 -5.88 -15.66
C ILE A 497 -4.04 -4.70 -16.41
N CYS A 498 -3.80 -4.88 -17.70
CA CYS A 498 -3.22 -3.86 -18.56
C CYS A 498 -3.85 -3.85 -19.96
N SER A 499 -3.72 -2.72 -20.66
CA SER A 499 -4.17 -2.54 -22.03
C SER A 499 -3.21 -1.64 -22.80
N ALA A 500 -3.21 -1.80 -24.13
CA ALA A 500 -2.41 -1.01 -25.04
C ALA A 500 -3.16 -0.77 -26.36
N ILE A 501 -2.95 0.39 -26.98
CA ILE A 501 -3.40 0.70 -28.34
C ILE A 501 -2.19 1.07 -29.21
N SER A 502 -2.22 0.63 -30.47
CA SER A 502 -1.20 0.93 -31.47
C SER A 502 -1.24 2.39 -31.91
N ASN A 503 -0.08 2.94 -32.33
CA ASN A 503 0.02 4.32 -32.85
C ASN A 503 -0.84 4.55 -34.11
N ALA A 504 -1.08 3.51 -34.91
CA ALA A 504 -1.99 3.59 -36.06
C ALA A 504 -3.48 3.68 -35.65
N GLY A 505 -3.81 3.28 -34.42
CA GLY A 505 -5.18 3.18 -33.89
C GLY A 505 -5.97 1.96 -34.40
N THR A 506 -5.36 1.11 -35.23
CA THR A 506 -6.01 -0.05 -35.85
C THR A 506 -6.01 -1.28 -34.94
N LEU A 507 -4.99 -1.43 -34.10
CA LEU A 507 -4.81 -2.56 -33.20
C LEU A 507 -4.85 -2.11 -31.75
N PHE A 508 -5.41 -2.95 -30.89
CA PHE A 508 -5.37 -2.76 -29.44
C PHE A 508 -5.44 -4.12 -28.74
N ALA A 509 -4.86 -4.19 -27.55
CA ALA A 509 -4.75 -5.41 -26.77
C ALA A 509 -5.09 -5.16 -25.30
N TYR A 510 -5.55 -6.20 -24.61
CA TYR A 510 -5.70 -6.22 -23.16
C TYR A 510 -5.27 -7.58 -22.61
N SER A 511 -4.78 -7.61 -21.36
CA SER A 511 -4.53 -8.85 -20.63
C SER A 511 -5.45 -8.95 -19.43
N ASP A 512 -6.09 -10.11 -19.26
CA ASP A 512 -6.70 -10.52 -17.99
C ASP A 512 -5.69 -11.34 -17.17
N HIS A 513 -6.12 -11.99 -16.09
CA HIS A 513 -5.26 -12.87 -15.27
C HIS A 513 -4.94 -14.24 -15.90
N LEU A 514 -5.44 -14.53 -17.10
CA LEU A 514 -5.13 -15.78 -17.80
C LEU A 514 -4.22 -15.56 -19.00
N LYS A 515 -4.54 -14.61 -19.87
CA LYS A 515 -3.78 -14.38 -21.10
C LYS A 515 -4.02 -13.01 -21.75
N PRO A 516 -3.07 -12.57 -22.59
CA PRO A 516 -3.28 -11.43 -23.47
C PRO A 516 -4.30 -11.76 -24.58
N ASN A 517 -5.05 -10.74 -25.01
CA ASN A 517 -5.98 -10.79 -26.12
C ASN A 517 -5.73 -9.59 -27.05
N LEU A 518 -5.67 -9.85 -28.36
CA LEU A 518 -5.44 -8.85 -29.39
C LEU A 518 -6.66 -8.67 -30.29
N PHE A 519 -6.95 -7.44 -30.66
CA PHE A 519 -8.08 -7.07 -31.50
C PHE A 519 -7.68 -6.03 -32.55
N GLU A 520 -8.42 -6.05 -33.65
CA GLU A 520 -8.29 -5.14 -34.77
C GLU A 520 -9.60 -4.38 -34.98
N LEU A 521 -9.51 -3.06 -35.04
CA LEU A 521 -10.58 -2.14 -35.34
C LEU A 521 -10.59 -1.85 -36.85
N LYS A 522 -11.76 -1.95 -37.49
CA LYS A 522 -11.99 -1.58 -38.89
C LYS A 522 -13.19 -0.65 -39.01
N LYS A 523 -13.12 0.31 -39.92
CA LYS A 523 -14.22 1.21 -40.28
C LYS A 523 -14.87 0.70 -41.55
N ASN A 524 -16.17 0.40 -41.54
CA ASN A 524 -16.87 -0.05 -42.74
C ASN A 524 -17.25 1.15 -43.61
N GLU A 525 -16.98 1.07 -44.92
CA GLU A 525 -17.26 2.17 -45.86
C GLU A 525 -18.72 2.19 -46.35
N ALA A 526 -19.48 1.10 -46.21
CA ALA A 526 -20.78 0.90 -46.86
C ALA A 526 -22.02 1.39 -46.08
N GLY A 527 -21.87 2.16 -45.00
CA GLY A 527 -23.00 2.73 -44.26
C GLY A 527 -22.55 3.61 -43.10
N LYS A 528 -23.33 4.65 -42.76
CA LYS A 528 -23.03 5.66 -41.71
C LYS A 528 -22.36 5.04 -40.47
N GLY A 529 -21.02 5.12 -40.40
CA GLY A 529 -20.23 4.98 -39.18
C GLY A 529 -20.21 3.60 -38.49
N ALA A 530 -20.48 2.50 -39.18
CA ALA A 530 -20.41 1.18 -38.55
C ALA A 530 -18.95 0.71 -38.38
N TRP A 531 -18.50 0.59 -37.13
CA TRP A 531 -17.19 0.03 -36.78
C TRP A 531 -17.29 -1.47 -36.55
N THR A 532 -16.27 -2.22 -36.95
CA THR A 532 -16.16 -3.66 -36.69
C THR A 532 -14.91 -3.96 -35.89
N VAL A 533 -15.02 -4.89 -34.94
CA VAL A 533 -13.92 -5.36 -34.11
C VAL A 533 -13.71 -6.84 -34.37
N ASN A 534 -12.50 -7.19 -34.80
CA ASN A 534 -12.11 -8.57 -35.07
C ASN A 534 -11.05 -9.02 -34.08
N LYS A 535 -11.21 -10.23 -33.51
CA LYS A 535 -10.20 -10.82 -32.64
C LYS A 535 -9.07 -11.43 -33.48
N ARG A 536 -7.83 -11.06 -33.20
CA ARG A 536 -6.62 -11.65 -33.79
C ARG A 536 -6.11 -12.79 -32.90
N LYS A 537 -5.47 -13.79 -33.51
CA LYS A 537 -4.81 -14.86 -32.76
C LYS A 537 -3.47 -14.37 -32.23
N LEU A 538 -3.13 -14.82 -31.04
CA LEU A 538 -1.81 -14.67 -30.44
C LEU A 538 -1.23 -16.08 -30.21
N PRO A 539 0.10 -16.22 -30.09
CA PRO A 539 0.74 -17.46 -29.67
C PRO A 539 0.11 -18.03 -28.39
N ASN A 540 -0.08 -19.34 -28.34
CA ASN A 540 -0.77 -19.99 -27.22
C ASN A 540 0.05 -20.00 -25.91
N GLU A 541 1.37 -19.84 -25.99
CA GLU A 541 2.30 -19.97 -24.87
C GLU A 541 2.48 -18.67 -24.07
N LEU A 542 1.81 -17.58 -24.44
CA LEU A 542 2.01 -16.30 -23.78
C LEU A 542 1.37 -16.28 -22.39
N PRO A 543 2.15 -15.98 -21.33
CA PRO A 543 1.60 -15.73 -20.01
C PRO A 543 0.75 -14.46 -20.02
N PHE A 544 -0.14 -14.32 -19.03
CA PHE A 544 -0.77 -13.03 -18.80
C PHE A 544 0.25 -11.94 -18.49
N ALA A 545 -0.12 -10.70 -18.83
CA ALA A 545 0.78 -9.56 -18.84
C ALA A 545 0.46 -8.54 -17.75
N HIS A 546 1.50 -8.01 -17.13
CA HIS A 546 1.42 -6.85 -16.23
C HIS A 546 1.52 -5.53 -17.01
N SER A 547 2.19 -5.54 -18.17
CA SER A 547 2.33 -4.37 -19.04
C SER A 547 2.35 -4.81 -20.50
N MET A 548 1.87 -3.94 -21.40
CA MET A 548 1.94 -4.15 -22.84
C MET A 548 2.23 -2.84 -23.55
N ALA A 549 2.95 -2.93 -24.67
CA ALA A 549 3.25 -1.80 -25.53
C ALA A 549 3.31 -2.24 -27.00
N PHE A 550 2.90 -1.37 -27.92
CA PHE A 550 3.15 -1.58 -29.35
C PHE A 550 4.45 -0.89 -29.76
N SER A 551 5.11 -1.44 -30.77
CA SER A 551 6.17 -0.71 -31.47
C SER A 551 5.62 0.52 -32.18
N SER A 552 6.49 1.50 -32.44
CA SER A 552 6.14 2.76 -33.11
C SER A 552 5.41 2.55 -34.45
N ASP A 553 5.88 1.58 -35.23
CA ASP A 553 5.35 1.18 -36.53
C ASP A 553 4.09 0.28 -36.45
N SER A 554 3.61 -0.02 -35.24
CA SER A 554 2.46 -0.90 -34.98
C SER A 554 2.61 -2.35 -35.50
N SER A 555 3.85 -2.80 -35.81
CA SER A 555 4.10 -4.15 -36.32
C SER A 555 4.32 -5.20 -35.23
N ARG A 556 4.84 -4.79 -34.06
CA ARG A 556 5.17 -5.69 -32.95
C ARG A 556 4.36 -5.33 -31.70
N LEU A 557 3.93 -6.35 -30.98
CA LEU A 557 3.35 -6.25 -29.64
C LEU A 557 4.36 -6.78 -28.63
N MET A 558 4.70 -5.95 -27.66
CA MET A 558 5.57 -6.30 -26.53
C MET A 558 4.71 -6.60 -25.31
N VAL A 559 4.95 -7.74 -24.67
CA VAL A 559 4.16 -8.28 -23.57
C VAL A 559 5.08 -8.58 -22.40
N ALA A 560 4.93 -7.86 -21.29
CA ALA A 560 5.64 -8.13 -20.05
C ALA A 560 4.88 -9.19 -19.24
N GLY A 561 5.33 -10.44 -19.33
CA GLY A 561 4.71 -11.60 -18.73
C GLY A 561 4.84 -11.63 -17.21
N HIS A 562 3.91 -12.31 -16.54
CA HIS A 562 3.96 -12.54 -15.10
C HIS A 562 5.13 -13.44 -14.65
N ASP A 563 5.74 -14.16 -15.58
CA ASP A 563 6.93 -14.97 -15.39
C ASP A 563 8.23 -14.14 -15.43
N ARG A 564 8.08 -12.80 -15.55
CA ARG A 564 9.14 -11.77 -15.54
C ARG A 564 9.92 -11.66 -16.83
N LYS A 565 9.43 -12.27 -17.91
CA LYS A 565 10.01 -12.16 -19.25
C LYS A 565 9.25 -11.15 -20.10
N ILE A 566 9.91 -10.60 -21.10
CA ILE A 566 9.28 -9.72 -22.09
C ILE A 566 9.24 -10.45 -23.43
N TYR A 567 8.05 -10.65 -23.95
CA TYR A 567 7.80 -11.33 -25.22
C TYR A 567 7.54 -10.29 -26.31
N VAL A 568 8.26 -10.39 -27.42
CA VAL A 568 8.06 -9.57 -28.62
C VAL A 568 7.37 -10.43 -29.66
N VAL A 569 6.14 -10.09 -29.99
CA VAL A 569 5.28 -10.83 -30.93
C VAL A 569 5.09 -10.00 -32.19
N ASP A 570 5.32 -10.60 -33.36
CA ASP A 570 4.94 -9.96 -34.63
C ASP A 570 3.44 -10.12 -34.83
N VAL A 571 2.75 -9.00 -34.99
CA VAL A 571 1.29 -8.96 -35.10
C VAL A 571 0.81 -9.48 -36.46
N ARG A 572 1.64 -9.40 -37.51
CA ARG A 572 1.25 -9.85 -38.86
C ARG A 572 1.31 -11.36 -38.98
N SER A 573 2.41 -11.98 -38.57
CA SER A 573 2.58 -13.43 -38.57
C SER A 573 1.90 -14.11 -37.38
N SER A 574 1.64 -13.37 -36.30
CA SER A 574 1.20 -13.92 -34.99
C SER A 574 2.22 -14.89 -34.38
N GLU A 575 3.50 -14.69 -34.66
CA GLU A 575 4.61 -15.50 -34.16
C GLU A 575 5.42 -14.76 -33.09
N LEU A 576 6.02 -15.53 -32.18
CA LEU A 576 6.96 -15.01 -31.20
C LEU A 576 8.30 -14.74 -31.88
N VAL A 577 8.74 -13.47 -31.86
CA VAL A 577 9.99 -13.04 -32.49
C VAL A 577 11.15 -13.15 -31.51
N GLN A 578 10.98 -12.65 -30.29
CA GLN A 578 12.03 -12.65 -29.28
C GLN A 578 11.47 -12.74 -27.87
N THR A 579 12.26 -13.32 -26.96
CA THR A 579 12.00 -13.26 -25.51
C THR A 579 13.20 -12.64 -24.80
N PHE A 580 12.97 -11.55 -24.06
CA PHE A 580 13.96 -10.95 -23.17
C PHE A 580 13.76 -11.45 -21.76
N THR A 581 14.87 -11.79 -21.09
CA THR A 581 14.91 -12.02 -19.65
C THR A 581 15.72 -10.88 -19.05
N PRO A 582 15.09 -9.94 -18.32
CA PRO A 582 15.81 -8.89 -17.61
C PRO A 582 16.84 -9.51 -16.65
N CYS A 583 18.04 -8.92 -16.60
CA CYS A 583 19.09 -9.36 -15.70
C CYS A 583 19.81 -8.18 -15.05
N HIS A 584 20.21 -8.36 -13.79
CA HIS A 584 21.13 -7.47 -13.09
C HIS A 584 22.58 -7.76 -13.50
N GLU A 585 23.37 -6.74 -13.82
CA GLU A 585 24.75 -6.92 -14.34
C GLU A 585 25.75 -7.43 -13.27
N ASP A 586 25.43 -7.30 -11.96
CA ASP A 586 26.32 -7.70 -10.85
C ASP A 586 26.25 -9.18 -10.42
N ASN A 587 25.62 -10.07 -11.19
CA ASN A 587 25.62 -11.49 -10.84
C ASN A 587 26.96 -12.14 -11.20
N GLU A 588 27.92 -12.10 -10.27
CA GLU A 588 28.95 -13.13 -10.18
C GLU A 588 28.26 -14.50 -10.13
N GLU A 589 28.79 -15.45 -10.89
CA GLU A 589 28.21 -16.78 -11.11
C GLU A 589 27.90 -17.51 -9.79
N GLY A 590 26.66 -17.42 -9.28
CA GLY A 590 26.29 -18.20 -8.10
C GLY A 590 24.96 -17.86 -7.41
N SER A 591 24.47 -16.61 -7.46
CA SER A 591 23.16 -16.27 -6.90
C SER A 591 22.19 -15.89 -8.01
N SER A 592 21.16 -16.71 -8.25
CA SER A 592 20.02 -16.27 -9.04
C SER A 592 19.21 -15.25 -8.22
N SER A 593 19.60 -13.98 -8.24
CA SER A 593 18.70 -12.91 -7.81
C SER A 593 17.48 -12.98 -8.72
N ILE A 594 16.33 -13.33 -8.15
CA ILE A 594 15.10 -13.37 -8.92
C ILE A 594 14.70 -11.92 -9.17
N GLU A 595 14.49 -11.53 -10.43
CA GLU A 595 14.07 -10.17 -10.76
C GLU A 595 12.56 -9.97 -10.54
N PRO A 596 12.11 -8.77 -10.14
CA PRO A 596 10.69 -8.46 -9.97
C PRO A 596 9.97 -8.26 -11.32
N PRO A 597 8.62 -8.37 -11.35
CA PRO A 597 7.83 -8.17 -12.56
C PRO A 597 7.92 -6.75 -13.15
N ILE A 598 7.92 -6.68 -14.50
CA ILE A 598 7.84 -5.43 -15.26
C ILE A 598 6.41 -4.90 -15.28
N THR A 599 6.21 -3.67 -14.82
CA THR A 599 4.87 -3.04 -14.73
C THR A 599 4.68 -1.90 -15.74
N LYS A 600 5.76 -1.30 -16.24
CA LYS A 600 5.71 -0.24 -17.26
C LYS A 600 6.69 -0.55 -18.39
N MET A 601 6.26 -0.28 -19.62
CA MET A 601 7.11 -0.36 -20.82
C MET A 601 6.96 0.90 -21.64
N LEU A 602 8.08 1.41 -22.13
CA LEU A 602 8.18 2.64 -22.90
C LEU A 602 8.99 2.36 -24.16
N THR A 603 8.46 2.73 -25.32
CA THR A 603 9.11 2.50 -26.62
C THR A 603 9.57 3.82 -27.24
N SER A 604 10.71 3.81 -27.92
CA SER A 604 11.18 4.96 -28.69
C SER A 604 10.42 5.11 -30.01
N CYS A 605 10.38 6.33 -30.55
CA CYS A 605 9.64 6.62 -31.78
C CYS A 605 10.29 6.01 -33.03
N ASP A 606 11.59 5.74 -33.03
CA ASP A 606 12.29 4.98 -34.09
C ASP A 606 12.14 3.46 -33.95
N GLY A 607 11.64 2.97 -32.81
CA GLY A 607 11.54 1.55 -32.52
C GLY A 607 12.88 0.87 -32.21
N GLN A 608 13.94 1.62 -31.93
CA GLN A 608 15.26 1.08 -31.56
C GLN A 608 15.32 0.66 -30.08
N TRP A 609 14.67 1.43 -29.19
CA TRP A 609 14.81 1.28 -27.75
C TRP A 609 13.50 0.86 -27.07
N LEU A 610 13.63 -0.03 -26.10
CA LEU A 610 12.58 -0.41 -25.16
C LEU A 610 13.11 -0.22 -23.74
N ALA A 611 12.49 0.68 -22.97
CA ALA A 611 12.71 0.77 -21.54
C ALA A 611 11.60 0.01 -20.80
N ALA A 612 11.98 -0.99 -20.02
CA ALA A 612 11.12 -1.78 -19.16
C ALA A 612 11.41 -1.42 -17.70
N ILE A 613 10.37 -1.11 -16.94
CA ILE A 613 10.49 -0.66 -15.55
C ILE A 613 9.76 -1.66 -14.67
N ASN A 614 10.44 -2.15 -13.63
CA ASN A 614 9.86 -3.08 -12.68
C ASN A 614 8.94 -2.40 -11.66
N CYS A 615 8.28 -3.20 -10.81
CA CYS A 615 7.36 -2.71 -9.80
C CYS A 615 8.02 -1.89 -8.68
N PHE A 616 9.34 -1.96 -8.50
CA PHE A 616 10.09 -1.20 -7.51
C PHE A 616 10.77 0.05 -8.09
N GLY A 617 10.94 0.13 -9.41
CA GLY A 617 11.49 1.29 -10.11
C GLY A 617 12.85 1.08 -10.76
N ASP A 618 13.40 -0.14 -10.80
CA ASP A 618 14.60 -0.40 -11.61
C ASP A 618 14.25 -0.39 -13.09
N VAL A 619 15.18 0.09 -13.91
CA VAL A 619 14.97 0.32 -15.34
C VAL A 619 15.93 -0.54 -16.15
N TYR A 620 15.37 -1.38 -17.01
CA TYR A 620 16.09 -2.23 -17.96
C TYR A 620 15.86 -1.68 -19.36
N ILE A 621 16.95 -1.44 -20.09
CA ILE A 621 16.90 -0.90 -21.43
C ILE A 621 17.35 -1.97 -22.42
N PHE A 622 16.49 -2.28 -23.36
CA PHE A 622 16.74 -3.24 -24.44
C PHE A 622 16.89 -2.51 -25.77
N ASN A 623 17.86 -2.97 -26.56
CA ASN A 623 17.97 -2.59 -27.95
C ASN A 623 17.22 -3.63 -28.81
N LEU A 624 16.22 -3.15 -29.53
CA LEU A 624 15.31 -3.95 -30.35
C LEU A 624 15.91 -4.27 -31.73
N GLU A 625 16.98 -3.62 -32.15
CA GLU A 625 17.72 -3.99 -33.35
C GLU A 625 18.68 -5.14 -33.05
N THR A 626 19.48 -5.01 -31.99
CA THR A 626 20.44 -6.05 -31.58
C THR A 626 19.80 -7.20 -30.79
N GLN A 627 18.53 -7.04 -30.38
CA GLN A 627 17.77 -8.03 -29.60
C GLN A 627 18.50 -8.45 -28.31
N ARG A 628 19.08 -7.48 -27.59
CA ARG A 628 19.79 -7.70 -26.31
C ARG A 628 19.49 -6.59 -25.29
N GLN A 629 19.67 -6.91 -24.01
CA GLN A 629 19.74 -5.88 -22.96
C GLN A 629 20.98 -5.00 -23.23
N HIS A 630 20.77 -3.69 -23.27
CA HIS A 630 21.82 -2.71 -23.49
C HIS A 630 22.30 -2.13 -22.17
N TRP A 631 21.40 -1.79 -21.26
CA TRP A 631 21.76 -1.10 -20.03
C TRP A 631 20.78 -1.39 -18.89
N PHE A 632 21.30 -1.38 -17.66
CA PHE A 632 20.54 -1.50 -16.43
C PHE A 632 20.78 -0.26 -15.57
N ILE A 633 19.70 0.30 -15.02
CA ILE A 633 19.73 1.43 -14.10
C ILE A 633 19.04 0.99 -12.80
N ALA A 634 19.84 0.86 -11.75
CA ALA A 634 19.35 0.59 -10.42
C ALA A 634 18.51 1.75 -9.88
N ARG A 635 17.64 1.44 -8.92
CA ARG A 635 16.75 2.36 -8.22
C ARG A 635 17.40 3.72 -7.89
N LEU A 636 16.84 4.78 -8.46
CA LEU A 636 17.32 6.16 -8.39
C LEU A 636 17.17 6.73 -6.96
N ASP A 637 18.20 6.56 -6.12
CA ASP A 637 18.24 6.98 -4.71
C ASP A 637 17.10 6.40 -3.84
N GLY A 638 16.68 5.16 -4.12
CA GLY A 638 15.59 4.52 -3.39
C GLY A 638 14.18 5.03 -3.75
N ALA A 639 14.06 5.99 -4.67
CA ALA A 639 12.79 6.47 -5.17
C ALA A 639 12.23 5.56 -6.27
N SER A 640 10.91 5.38 -6.28
CA SER A 640 10.22 4.59 -7.32
C SER A 640 10.05 5.43 -8.59
N VAL A 641 10.16 4.81 -9.75
CA VAL A 641 9.90 5.47 -11.04
C VAL A 641 8.40 5.62 -11.30
N THR A 642 7.93 6.86 -11.39
CA THR A 642 6.50 7.16 -11.48
C THR A 642 6.02 7.33 -12.92
N ALA A 643 6.79 8.00 -13.77
CA ALA A 643 6.51 8.11 -15.20
C ALA A 643 7.79 8.29 -16.01
N GLY A 644 7.75 7.93 -17.29
CA GLY A 644 8.88 8.10 -18.19
C GLY A 644 8.44 8.14 -19.66
N GLY A 645 9.39 8.42 -20.55
CA GLY A 645 9.21 8.24 -21.98
C GLY A 645 10.37 8.79 -22.81
N PHE A 646 10.36 8.46 -24.10
CA PHE A 646 11.32 8.94 -25.08
C PHE A 646 10.77 10.18 -25.80
N PRO A 647 11.48 11.32 -25.80
CA PRO A 647 11.09 12.48 -26.59
C PRO A 647 11.14 12.16 -28.09
N PRO A 648 10.12 12.53 -28.88
CA PRO A 648 10.08 12.24 -30.32
C PRO A 648 11.16 13.01 -31.10
N GLN A 649 11.74 14.06 -30.53
CA GLN A 649 12.84 14.82 -31.14
C GLN A 649 14.22 14.17 -30.93
N ASN A 650 14.38 13.37 -29.87
CA ASN A 650 15.64 12.71 -29.54
C ASN A 650 15.36 11.35 -28.89
N ASN A 651 15.36 10.32 -29.73
CA ASN A 651 15.01 8.96 -29.33
C ASN A 651 16.06 8.28 -28.43
N ASN A 652 17.28 8.83 -28.34
CA ASN A 652 18.35 8.29 -27.49
C ASN A 652 18.26 8.82 -26.06
N VAL A 653 17.39 9.80 -25.79
CA VAL A 653 17.19 10.35 -24.45
C VAL A 653 15.97 9.70 -23.79
N LEU A 654 16.18 9.07 -22.64
CA LEU A 654 15.09 8.58 -21.79
C LEU A 654 14.84 9.58 -20.67
N VAL A 655 13.65 10.16 -20.62
CA VAL A 655 13.23 11.04 -19.52
C VAL A 655 12.40 10.25 -18.53
N VAL A 656 12.75 10.33 -17.25
CA VAL A 656 12.12 9.61 -16.13
C VAL A 656 11.85 10.57 -14.98
N THR A 657 10.75 10.34 -14.29
CA THR A 657 10.34 11.03 -13.06
C THR A 657 10.19 10.04 -11.91
N THR A 658 10.50 10.50 -10.70
CA THR A 658 10.53 9.66 -9.51
C THR A 658 9.51 10.12 -8.46
N SER A 659 9.25 9.27 -7.46
CA SER A 659 8.39 9.58 -6.31
C SER A 659 8.94 10.71 -5.42
N SER A 660 10.24 11.04 -5.57
CA SER A 660 10.89 12.17 -4.92
C SER A 660 10.71 13.51 -5.67
N ASN A 661 9.85 13.57 -6.69
CA ASN A 661 9.69 14.71 -7.58
C ASN A 661 11.03 15.16 -8.20
N GLN A 662 11.88 14.21 -8.56
CA GLN A 662 13.07 14.47 -9.36
C GLN A 662 12.80 14.09 -10.82
N VAL A 663 13.57 14.71 -11.71
CA VAL A 663 13.53 14.45 -13.15
C VAL A 663 14.92 14.08 -13.60
N TYR A 664 15.03 12.93 -14.27
CA TYR A 664 16.25 12.42 -14.84
C TYR A 664 16.08 12.25 -16.35
N ALA A 665 16.99 12.83 -17.12
CA ALA A 665 17.19 12.56 -18.53
C ALA A 665 18.49 11.75 -18.68
N PHE A 666 18.38 10.55 -19.23
CA PHE A 666 19.51 9.65 -19.49
C PHE A 666 19.81 9.59 -20.97
N ASP A 667 21.09 9.56 -21.31
CA ASP A 667 21.55 9.20 -22.65
C ASP A 667 21.68 7.68 -22.70
N VAL A 668 20.73 7.05 -23.38
CA VAL A 668 20.60 5.60 -23.45
C VAL A 668 21.70 4.99 -24.29
N GLU A 669 22.08 5.63 -25.39
CA GLU A 669 23.12 5.13 -26.29
C GLU A 669 24.47 5.12 -25.58
N ALA A 670 24.82 6.23 -24.92
CA ALA A 670 26.06 6.38 -24.18
C ALA A 670 26.06 5.79 -22.75
N LYS A 671 24.93 5.22 -22.29
CA LYS A 671 24.75 4.64 -20.95
C LYS A 671 25.15 5.58 -19.80
N GLN A 672 24.80 6.85 -19.94
CA GLN A 672 25.21 7.88 -18.98
C GLN A 672 24.06 8.82 -18.63
N LEU A 673 24.22 9.52 -17.51
CA LEU A 673 23.31 10.60 -17.15
C LEU A 673 23.50 11.76 -18.14
N GLY A 674 22.40 12.25 -18.74
CA GLY A 674 22.46 13.33 -19.72
C GLY A 674 22.91 14.65 -19.09
N GLU A 675 23.56 15.51 -19.89
CA GLU A 675 24.10 16.80 -19.45
C GLU A 675 23.05 17.69 -18.76
N TRP A 676 21.82 17.67 -19.25
CA TRP A 676 20.71 18.41 -18.65
C TRP A 676 20.48 18.01 -17.18
N SER A 677 20.48 16.71 -16.89
CA SER A 677 20.23 16.19 -15.53
C SER A 677 21.36 16.55 -14.58
N MET A 678 22.61 16.45 -15.05
CA MET A 678 23.79 16.86 -14.29
C MET A 678 23.71 18.32 -13.83
N GLN A 679 23.08 19.19 -14.62
CA GLN A 679 22.94 20.61 -14.32
C GLN A 679 21.65 20.97 -13.57
N HIS A 680 20.54 20.26 -13.82
CA HIS A 680 19.21 20.76 -13.46
C HIS A 680 18.41 19.88 -12.49
N THR A 681 18.74 18.60 -12.29
CA THR A 681 17.94 17.70 -11.43
C THR A 681 17.77 18.25 -10.01
N PHE A 682 18.82 18.84 -9.44
CA PHE A 682 18.79 19.43 -8.08
C PHE A 682 18.35 20.89 -8.06
N VAL A 683 18.20 21.54 -9.21
CA VAL A 683 17.91 22.99 -9.36
C VAL A 683 16.47 23.23 -9.83
N LEU A 684 15.60 22.22 -9.73
CA LEU A 684 14.19 22.36 -10.10
C LEU A 684 13.48 23.41 -9.23
N PRO A 685 12.44 24.08 -9.76
CA PRO A 685 11.69 25.09 -9.00
C PRO A 685 11.16 24.52 -7.69
N ARG A 686 11.29 25.25 -6.58
CA ARG A 686 10.79 24.83 -5.25
C ARG A 686 9.33 24.41 -5.27
N ARG A 687 8.49 25.08 -6.07
CA ARG A 687 7.07 24.75 -6.23
C ARG A 687 6.85 23.30 -6.73
N TYR A 688 7.77 22.78 -7.55
CA TYR A 688 7.73 21.41 -8.05
C TYR A 688 8.33 20.43 -7.03
N GLN A 689 9.49 20.76 -6.46
CA GLN A 689 10.12 19.92 -5.43
C GLN A 689 9.21 19.73 -4.22
N GLU A 690 8.58 20.80 -3.73
CA GLU A 690 7.66 20.78 -2.58
C GLU A 690 6.22 20.38 -2.96
N PHE A 691 5.98 19.93 -4.19
CA PHE A 691 4.63 19.55 -4.60
C PHE A 691 4.19 18.24 -3.91
N PRO A 692 3.05 18.22 -3.20
CA PRO A 692 2.61 17.03 -2.44
C PRO A 692 2.12 15.87 -3.31
N GLY A 693 1.77 16.13 -4.57
CA GLY A 693 1.22 15.12 -5.45
C GLY A 693 2.30 14.32 -6.15
N GLU A 694 2.04 13.03 -6.34
CA GLU A 694 2.87 12.19 -7.19
C GLU A 694 2.72 12.61 -8.67
N VAL A 695 3.82 12.62 -9.40
CA VAL A 695 3.80 12.75 -10.86
C VAL A 695 3.25 11.47 -11.46
N ILE A 696 2.14 11.55 -12.20
CA ILE A 696 1.46 10.36 -12.73
C ILE A 696 1.72 10.12 -14.22
N GLY A 697 2.35 11.06 -14.92
CA GLY A 697 2.56 10.93 -16.35
C GLY A 697 3.37 12.07 -16.97
N LEU A 698 3.91 11.75 -18.14
CA LEU A 698 4.66 12.66 -19.01
C LEU A 698 3.97 12.76 -20.37
N SER A 699 4.12 13.90 -21.02
CA SER A 699 3.72 14.10 -22.41
C SER A 699 4.75 14.99 -23.10
N PHE A 700 5.09 14.63 -24.34
CA PHE A 700 6.04 15.38 -25.16
C PHE A 700 5.29 16.21 -26.19
N GLN A 701 5.72 17.45 -26.38
CA GLN A 701 5.11 18.31 -27.37
C GLN A 701 5.48 17.82 -28.79
N PRO A 702 4.51 17.71 -29.72
CA PRO A 702 4.77 17.19 -31.06
C PRO A 702 5.51 18.18 -31.98
N SER A 703 5.71 19.44 -31.56
CA SER A 703 6.37 20.46 -32.40
C SER A 703 7.89 20.36 -32.36
N THR A 704 8.54 20.68 -33.48
CA THR A 704 9.99 20.66 -33.68
C THR A 704 10.74 21.86 -33.10
N SER A 705 10.06 22.91 -32.63
CA SER A 705 10.69 24.19 -32.27
C SER A 705 11.26 24.26 -30.84
N SER A 706 10.90 23.35 -29.94
CA SER A 706 11.48 23.24 -28.59
C SER A 706 11.15 21.88 -27.95
N PRO A 707 12.12 21.15 -27.39
CA PRO A 707 11.86 19.92 -26.65
C PRO A 707 11.30 20.27 -25.26
N SER A 708 9.99 20.47 -25.17
CA SER A 708 9.31 20.69 -23.89
C SER A 708 8.63 19.42 -23.40
N VAL A 709 8.88 19.09 -22.13
CA VAL A 709 8.22 17.99 -21.43
C VAL A 709 7.11 18.57 -20.56
N ILE A 710 5.90 18.03 -20.71
CA ILE A 710 4.75 18.37 -19.86
C ILE A 710 4.62 17.25 -18.83
N ILE A 711 4.77 17.62 -17.57
CA ILE A 711 4.60 16.74 -16.41
C ILE A 711 3.24 17.05 -15.78
N TYR A 712 2.48 16.03 -15.43
CA TYR A 712 1.18 16.21 -14.79
C TYR A 712 0.99 15.25 -13.61
N SER A 713 0.16 15.68 -12.66
CA SER A 713 -0.23 14.96 -11.45
C SER A 713 -1.75 14.87 -11.36
N ALA A 714 -2.24 14.07 -10.41
CA ALA A 714 -3.65 13.98 -10.09
C ALA A 714 -4.19 15.21 -9.35
N ARG A 715 -3.31 16.05 -8.78
CA ARG A 715 -3.64 17.24 -8.00
C ARG A 715 -3.65 18.53 -8.81
#